data_AF-A0A553RFE9-F1
#
_entry.id   AF-A0A553RFE9-F1
#
_cell.length_a   1.000
_cell.length_b   1.000
_cell.length_c   1.000
_cell.angle_alpha   90.00
_cell.angle_beta   90.00
_cell.angle_gamma   90.00
#
_symmetry.space_group_name_H-M   'P 1'
#
loop_
_entity.id
_entity.type
_entity.pdbx_description
1 polymer ?
#
loop_
_entity_poly.entity_id
_entity_poly.type
_entity_poly.pdbx_seq_one_letter_code
_entity_poly.pdbx_strand_id
1 'polypeptide(L)'
;YRICGGKSQNQLTVEEMRSFVRQLYNLPCCLTQAPLLKVLLNSIEDFQQHSEKLLSDDICADAIGEVESLLEEGSQFDVFLPELSLLRERLEQARWLAGVQQAEDQLANPCGLTLDCMRRLIDRGVGLTPHPSTECTMARLQELLTISEELEEKAQALLKTRQPETLETLQAMLTQVEGVPAYLPNCLLLQDSVNRAKEWLQEAEDLQVGQTPVFSSLSNMVLRAHSIPVYLEPLKQLEVLVSEVLCPRCEVGSSVKKKTRKMRGESVSGKKKLVKLDSMSDVERALLDSKDSASAMFTLAEVRLKELESLCSLRAVNESKLLPTADCSALKVCVCQKPAMGAMLQCELCRDAFHNVCVRGPSDPLNPEAWLCPSCLRSTKPPLDRMLTLLSSLQRIRVRLPEGDALRYLIERAVSWQRQAREVIDSFEHLPATQENRAASPSQSCKATRHNRKLCGSPSKCQDWAFSGKEQMVFYTEQRCIPLHGLSRELEELMVEGLVLQVSLPESQQLYRLLLSGPPNTHSSPVENTPYLTSQQEETDAITSAEKKAKRRMNRDEAEIRDRGMKPKSKKQRMGTVKRRERKATSLSTSDVSQSDDSEEDMTHFRLVDWVQCDCCNRWFHMVCVGVSAELAAEEDYVCVRCSTTKL
;
A
#
# COMPACT_ATOMS: atom_id res chain seq x y z
N TYR A 1 -61.27 -11.29 20.13
CA TYR A 1 -62.52 -11.25 20.90
C TYR A 1 -63.68 -11.20 19.91
N ARG A 2 -64.62 -12.17 20.00
CA ARG A 2 -65.72 -12.31 19.04
C ARG A 2 -66.71 -11.15 19.19
N ILE A 3 -67.11 -10.62 18.04
CA ILE A 3 -68.19 -9.66 17.84
C ILE A 3 -69.48 -10.30 18.37
N CYS A 4 -69.98 -9.84 19.52
CA CYS A 4 -71.34 -10.13 19.95
C CYS A 4 -72.24 -9.01 19.41
N GLY A 5 -72.55 -9.11 18.12
CA GLY A 5 -73.62 -8.36 17.49
C GLY A 5 -74.96 -9.00 17.83
N GLY A 6 -75.41 -8.81 19.07
CA GLY A 6 -76.77 -9.12 19.49
C GLY A 6 -77.48 -7.81 19.78
N LYS A 7 -78.37 -7.38 18.88
CA LYS A 7 -79.34 -6.32 19.19
C LYS A 7 -80.23 -6.84 20.33
N SER A 8 -79.94 -6.44 21.56
CA SER A 8 -80.81 -6.59 22.72
C SER A 8 -82.02 -5.66 22.53
N GLN A 9 -83.00 -6.07 21.72
CA GLN A 9 -84.26 -5.36 21.53
C GLN A 9 -85.11 -5.21 22.82
N ASN A 10 -84.57 -5.59 23.99
CA ASN A 10 -85.23 -5.60 25.29
C ASN A 10 -84.38 -4.94 26.41
N GLN A 11 -83.41 -4.08 26.10
CA GLN A 11 -82.67 -3.34 27.14
C GLN A 11 -83.43 -2.08 27.58
N LEU A 12 -83.52 -1.89 28.90
CA LEU A 12 -84.15 -0.74 29.54
C LEU A 12 -83.30 0.53 29.32
N THR A 13 -83.91 1.65 28.97
CA THR A 13 -83.20 2.94 28.91
C THR A 13 -83.01 3.55 30.31
N VAL A 14 -82.05 4.47 30.45
CA VAL A 14 -81.84 5.18 31.73
C VAL A 14 -83.07 5.98 32.12
N GLU A 15 -83.79 6.59 31.16
CA GLU A 15 -85.04 7.31 31.39
C GLU A 15 -86.16 6.39 31.88
N GLU A 16 -86.25 5.18 31.33
CA GLU A 16 -87.20 4.16 31.77
C GLU A 16 -86.87 3.67 33.18
N MET A 17 -85.59 3.45 33.51
CA MET A 17 -85.14 3.13 34.87
C MET A 17 -85.45 4.27 35.85
N ARG A 18 -85.20 5.52 35.48
CA ARG A 18 -85.58 6.72 36.28
C ARG A 18 -87.08 6.78 36.50
N SER A 19 -87.88 6.48 35.48
CA SER A 19 -89.34 6.43 35.58
C SER A 19 -89.81 5.31 36.50
N PHE A 20 -89.26 4.11 36.33
CA PHE A 20 -89.58 2.93 37.12
C PHE A 20 -89.25 3.13 38.60
N VAL A 21 -88.04 3.60 38.92
CA VAL A 21 -87.64 3.92 40.30
C VAL A 21 -88.57 4.98 40.90
N ARG A 22 -88.89 6.06 40.19
CA ARG A 22 -89.86 7.07 40.68
C ARG A 22 -91.23 6.46 40.98
N GLN A 23 -91.74 5.59 40.11
CA GLN A 23 -93.02 4.91 40.33
C GLN A 23 -92.97 4.00 41.56
N LEU A 24 -91.89 3.24 41.77
CA LEU A 24 -91.73 2.36 42.94
C LEU A 24 -91.82 3.12 44.27
N TYR A 25 -91.23 4.31 44.35
CA TYR A 25 -91.26 5.13 45.56
C TYR A 25 -92.59 5.86 45.79
N ASN A 26 -93.46 5.92 44.78
CA ASN A 26 -94.81 6.49 44.89
C ASN A 26 -95.87 5.44 45.25
N LEU A 27 -95.49 4.16 45.42
CA LEU A 27 -96.40 3.10 45.83
C LEU A 27 -96.72 3.19 47.33
N PRO A 28 -97.94 2.81 47.76
CA PRO A 28 -98.34 2.83 49.18
C PRO A 28 -97.71 1.73 50.04
N CYS A 29 -96.81 0.90 49.49
CA CYS A 29 -96.15 -0.22 50.16
C CYS A 29 -94.63 -0.21 49.98
N CYS A 30 -93.89 -0.69 50.98
CA CYS A 30 -92.42 -0.74 50.95
C CYS A 30 -91.93 -2.02 50.26
N LEU A 31 -91.10 -1.87 49.22
CA LEU A 31 -90.43 -2.97 48.53
C LEU A 31 -88.94 -2.99 48.92
N THR A 32 -88.43 -4.16 49.32
CA THR A 32 -87.03 -4.30 49.78
C THR A 32 -86.00 -4.08 48.67
N GLN A 33 -86.41 -4.22 47.41
CA GLN A 33 -85.57 -4.02 46.22
C GLN A 33 -85.50 -2.56 45.77
N ALA A 34 -86.42 -1.68 46.21
CA ALA A 34 -86.45 -0.28 45.76
C ALA A 34 -85.17 0.51 46.10
N PRO A 35 -84.56 0.37 47.31
CA PRO A 35 -83.27 0.99 47.62
C PRO A 35 -82.13 0.48 46.73
N LEU A 36 -82.11 -0.81 46.40
CA LEU A 36 -81.07 -1.41 45.54
C LEU A 36 -81.13 -0.85 44.11
N LEU A 37 -82.35 -0.71 43.56
CA LEU A 37 -82.56 -0.09 42.24
C LEU A 37 -82.24 1.41 42.26
N LYS A 38 -82.47 2.11 43.37
CA LYS A 38 -82.08 3.52 43.51
C LYS A 38 -80.56 3.68 43.55
N VAL A 39 -79.83 2.79 44.23
CA VAL A 39 -78.37 2.76 44.23
C VAL A 39 -77.82 2.47 42.84
N LEU A 40 -78.39 1.48 42.14
CA LEU A 40 -78.02 1.17 40.75
C LEU A 40 -78.25 2.37 39.82
N LEU A 41 -79.40 3.04 39.94
CA LEU A 41 -79.69 4.24 39.15
C LEU A 41 -78.69 5.37 39.44
N ASN A 42 -78.34 5.61 40.71
CA ASN A 42 -77.35 6.63 41.05
C ASN A 42 -75.97 6.28 40.46
N SER A 43 -75.54 5.01 40.52
CA SER A 43 -74.28 4.56 39.90
C SER A 43 -74.26 4.76 38.39
N ILE A 44 -75.39 4.52 37.71
CA ILE A 44 -75.54 4.80 36.27
C ILE A 44 -75.47 6.31 36.00
N GLU A 45 -76.10 7.14 36.84
CA GLU A 45 -76.05 8.60 36.72
C GLU A 45 -74.64 9.16 36.95
N ASP A 46 -73.90 8.62 37.92
CA ASP A 46 -72.50 8.94 38.19
C ASP A 46 -71.62 8.54 36.99
N PHE A 47 -71.83 7.34 36.43
CA PHE A 47 -71.16 6.89 35.20
C PHE A 47 -71.44 7.82 34.01
N GLN A 48 -72.69 8.24 33.79
CA GLN A 48 -73.05 9.15 32.70
C GLN A 48 -72.34 10.50 32.86
N GLN A 49 -72.32 11.06 34.07
CA GLN A 49 -71.62 12.32 34.35
C GLN A 49 -70.11 12.21 34.15
N HIS A 50 -69.50 11.11 34.62
CA HIS A 50 -68.07 10.87 34.43
C HIS A 50 -67.72 10.72 32.94
N SER A 51 -68.51 9.94 32.21
CA SER A 51 -68.34 9.71 30.78
C SER A 51 -68.51 11.00 29.96
N GLU A 52 -69.54 11.79 30.26
CA GLU A 52 -69.79 13.08 29.59
C GLU A 52 -68.64 14.06 29.82
N LYS A 53 -68.15 14.15 31.05
CA LYS A 53 -66.99 14.97 31.38
C LYS A 53 -65.75 14.55 30.59
N LEU A 54 -65.41 13.26 30.61
CA LEU A 54 -64.25 12.74 29.88
C LEU A 54 -64.41 12.94 28.36
N LEU A 55 -65.61 12.76 27.82
CA LEU A 55 -65.90 13.00 26.40
C LEU A 55 -65.85 14.49 26.04
N SER A 56 -66.06 15.40 27.00
CA SER A 56 -65.90 16.85 26.78
C SER A 56 -64.44 17.33 26.83
N ASP A 57 -63.56 16.58 27.52
CA ASP A 57 -62.14 16.89 27.63
C ASP A 57 -61.37 16.53 26.33
N ASP A 58 -60.22 17.18 26.13
CA ASP A 58 -59.31 16.92 25.01
C ASP A 58 -58.75 15.48 25.04
N ILE A 59 -58.54 14.89 23.87
CA ILE A 59 -58.00 13.53 23.76
C ILE A 59 -56.53 13.51 24.21
N CYS A 60 -56.23 12.75 25.26
CA CYS A 60 -54.88 12.56 25.80
C CYS A 60 -54.53 11.07 25.91
N ALA A 61 -53.24 10.74 25.78
CA ALA A 61 -52.72 9.39 26.00
C ALA A 61 -52.94 8.90 27.44
N ASP A 62 -52.89 9.81 28.42
CA ASP A 62 -53.10 9.50 29.84
C ASP A 62 -54.55 9.05 30.14
N ALA A 63 -55.51 9.43 29.28
CA ALA A 63 -56.92 9.07 29.43
C ALA A 63 -57.23 7.63 28.98
N ILE A 64 -56.30 6.91 28.34
CA ILE A 64 -56.53 5.55 27.82
C ILE A 64 -56.99 4.60 28.93
N GLY A 65 -56.31 4.61 30.08
CA GLY A 65 -56.65 3.72 31.21
C GLY A 65 -57.98 4.09 31.87
N GLU A 66 -58.31 5.39 31.92
CA GLU A 66 -59.58 5.88 32.47
C GLU A 66 -60.76 5.49 31.56
N VAL A 67 -60.61 5.62 30.24
CA VAL A 67 -61.62 5.18 29.26
C VAL A 67 -61.83 3.68 29.30
N GLU A 68 -60.77 2.88 29.44
CA GLU A 68 -60.87 1.42 29.58
C GLU A 68 -61.65 1.03 30.85
N SER A 69 -61.40 1.72 31.97
CA SER A 69 -62.13 1.51 33.23
C SER A 69 -63.62 1.81 33.09
N LEU A 70 -63.99 2.91 32.44
CA LEU A 70 -65.39 3.26 32.19
C LEU A 70 -66.08 2.26 31.25
N LEU A 71 -65.38 1.76 30.23
CA LEU A 71 -65.93 0.73 29.36
C LEU A 71 -66.16 -0.59 30.10
N GLU A 72 -65.30 -0.93 31.06
CA GLU A 72 -65.48 -2.10 31.93
C GLU A 72 -66.66 -1.90 32.89
N GLU A 73 -66.71 -0.77 33.61
CA GLU A 73 -67.82 -0.42 34.50
C GLU A 73 -69.16 -0.40 33.75
N GLY A 74 -69.22 0.31 32.63
CA GLY A 74 -70.43 0.45 31.84
C GLY A 74 -70.91 -0.86 31.20
N SER A 75 -70.02 -1.85 31.02
CA SER A 75 -70.39 -3.20 30.56
C SER A 75 -71.12 -4.03 31.62
N GLN A 76 -71.02 -3.64 32.90
CA GLN A 76 -71.70 -4.31 34.02
C GLN A 76 -73.15 -3.86 34.16
N PHE A 77 -73.51 -2.72 33.57
CA PHE A 77 -74.87 -2.21 33.59
C PHE A 77 -75.72 -2.91 32.50
N ASP A 78 -76.80 -3.57 32.90
CA ASP A 78 -77.75 -4.20 31.97
C ASP A 78 -78.82 -3.19 31.49
N VAL A 79 -78.37 -2.00 31.09
CA VAL A 79 -79.19 -0.91 30.53
C VAL A 79 -78.56 -0.40 29.23
N PHE A 80 -79.36 0.19 28.36
CA PHE A 80 -78.85 0.82 27.15
C PHE A 80 -78.11 2.12 27.47
N LEU A 81 -76.81 2.17 27.15
CA LEU A 81 -75.92 3.31 27.40
C LEU A 81 -75.29 3.80 26.08
N PRO A 82 -75.72 4.94 25.52
CA PRO A 82 -75.15 5.50 24.29
C PRO A 82 -73.69 5.96 24.45
N GLU A 83 -73.26 6.26 25.68
CA GLU A 83 -71.89 6.71 26.00
C GLU A 83 -70.85 5.62 25.68
N LEU A 84 -71.22 4.34 25.74
CA LEU A 84 -70.31 3.23 25.47
C LEU A 84 -69.78 3.20 24.03
N SER A 85 -70.58 3.60 23.04
CA SER A 85 -70.09 3.74 21.65
C SER A 85 -69.10 4.89 21.52
N LEU A 86 -69.41 6.03 22.13
CA LEU A 86 -68.56 7.22 22.08
C LEU A 86 -67.23 7.02 22.83
N LEU A 87 -67.26 6.31 23.96
CA LEU A 87 -66.05 5.94 24.71
C LEU A 87 -65.16 4.96 23.93
N ARG A 88 -65.74 4.03 23.16
CA ARG A 88 -64.95 3.13 22.27
C ARG A 88 -64.25 3.91 21.17
N GLU A 89 -64.95 4.83 20.53
CA GLU A 89 -64.38 5.73 19.52
C GLU A 89 -63.26 6.60 20.13
N ARG A 90 -63.50 7.18 21.31
CA ARG A 90 -62.50 7.95 22.07
C ARG A 90 -61.25 7.14 22.38
N LEU A 91 -61.41 5.88 22.76
CA LEU A 91 -60.30 4.97 23.04
C LEU A 91 -59.44 4.69 21.80
N GLU A 92 -60.08 4.48 20.64
CA GLU A 92 -59.37 4.26 19.37
C GLU A 92 -58.58 5.50 18.95
N GLN A 93 -59.18 6.69 19.06
CA GLN A 93 -58.51 7.97 18.80
C GLN A 93 -57.31 8.19 19.74
N ALA A 94 -57.49 7.98 21.05
CA ALA A 94 -56.43 8.15 22.05
C ALA A 94 -55.26 7.19 21.84
N ARG A 95 -55.54 5.91 21.57
CA ARG A 95 -54.51 4.90 21.27
C ARG A 95 -53.74 5.21 19.99
N TRP A 96 -54.41 5.73 18.97
CA TRP A 96 -53.74 6.12 17.74
C TRP A 96 -52.81 7.32 17.97
N LEU A 97 -53.29 8.39 18.62
CA LEU A 97 -52.47 9.56 18.96
C LEU A 97 -51.25 9.18 19.82
N ALA A 98 -51.44 8.34 20.84
CA ALA A 98 -50.36 7.82 21.67
C ALA A 98 -49.34 7.02 20.84
N GLY A 99 -49.81 6.21 19.89
CA GLY A 99 -48.95 5.46 18.98
C GLY A 99 -48.12 6.35 18.05
N VAL A 100 -48.67 7.47 17.58
CA VAL A 100 -47.93 8.46 16.78
C VAL A 100 -46.88 9.16 17.64
N GLN A 101 -47.24 9.64 18.82
CA GLN A 101 -46.31 10.29 19.75
C GLN A 101 -45.16 9.36 20.14
N GLN A 102 -45.45 8.08 20.42
CA GLN A 102 -44.42 7.09 20.73
C GLN A 102 -43.46 6.85 19.55
N ALA A 103 -43.95 6.88 18.31
CA ALA A 103 -43.11 6.70 17.13
C ALA A 103 -42.24 7.93 16.82
N GLU A 104 -42.72 9.12 17.18
CA GLU A 104 -42.01 10.41 17.06
C GLU A 104 -41.02 10.67 18.20
N ASP A 105 -41.13 9.97 19.32
CA ASP A 105 -40.25 10.16 20.45
C ASP A 105 -38.79 9.83 20.10
N GLN A 106 -37.93 10.85 20.15
CA GLN A 106 -36.51 10.76 19.83
C GLN A 106 -35.75 9.83 20.79
N LEU A 107 -36.25 9.63 22.01
CA LEU A 107 -35.68 8.69 22.98
C LEU A 107 -35.95 7.24 22.57
N ALA A 108 -37.15 6.97 22.05
CA ALA A 108 -37.55 5.65 21.59
C ALA A 108 -36.99 5.35 20.19
N ASN A 109 -36.84 6.36 19.34
CA ASN A 109 -36.39 6.22 17.96
C ASN A 109 -35.34 7.29 17.59
N PRO A 110 -34.06 7.05 17.92
CA PRO A 110 -32.96 8.00 17.66
C PRO A 110 -32.73 8.30 16.18
N CYS A 111 -33.19 7.41 15.29
CA CYS A 111 -32.98 7.51 13.85
C CYS A 111 -34.10 8.27 13.12
N GLY A 112 -35.17 8.67 13.81
CA GLY A 112 -36.35 9.32 13.21
C GLY A 112 -37.34 8.33 12.59
N LEU A 113 -38.51 8.83 12.14
CA LEU A 113 -39.55 7.98 11.56
C LEU A 113 -39.16 7.46 10.18
N THR A 114 -39.39 6.18 9.91
CA THR A 114 -39.26 5.62 8.56
C THR A 114 -40.53 5.87 7.74
N LEU A 115 -40.40 5.94 6.41
CA LEU A 115 -41.54 6.10 5.47
C LEU A 115 -42.60 5.01 5.68
N ASP A 116 -42.18 3.76 5.88
CA ASP A 116 -43.10 2.66 6.13
C ASP A 116 -43.82 2.77 7.48
N CYS A 117 -43.17 3.37 8.50
CA CYS A 117 -43.82 3.64 9.77
C CYS A 117 -44.91 4.70 9.60
N MET A 118 -44.62 5.80 8.88
CA MET A 118 -45.59 6.85 8.58
C MET A 118 -46.79 6.29 7.81
N ARG A 119 -46.56 5.50 6.75
CA ARG A 119 -47.63 4.83 5.98
C ARG A 119 -48.51 3.95 6.87
N ARG A 120 -47.92 3.10 7.72
CA ARG A 120 -48.68 2.27 8.67
C ARG A 120 -49.48 3.07 9.70
N LEU A 121 -48.94 4.19 10.18
CA LEU A 121 -49.65 5.07 11.13
C LEU A 121 -50.83 5.75 10.45
N ILE A 122 -50.64 6.22 9.21
CA ILE A 122 -51.72 6.76 8.38
C ILE A 122 -52.80 5.70 8.15
N ASP A 123 -52.44 4.50 7.68
CA ASP A 123 -53.38 3.40 7.43
C ASP A 123 -54.20 3.03 8.68
N ARG A 124 -53.59 3.07 9.87
CA ARG A 124 -54.28 2.82 11.15
C ARG A 124 -55.20 3.96 11.59
N GLY A 125 -54.94 5.18 11.13
CA GLY A 125 -55.78 6.34 11.43
C GLY A 125 -56.93 6.51 10.44
N VAL A 126 -56.83 5.92 9.25
CA VAL A 126 -57.92 5.89 8.27
C VAL A 126 -59.11 5.11 8.86
N GLY A 127 -60.26 5.77 8.91
CA GLY A 127 -61.50 5.18 9.45
C GLY A 127 -61.77 5.49 10.92
N LEU A 128 -60.88 6.22 11.61
CA LEU A 128 -61.20 6.82 12.91
C LEU A 128 -62.35 7.83 12.78
N THR A 129 -63.15 7.97 13.84
CA THR A 129 -64.21 8.98 13.84
C THR A 129 -63.62 10.40 13.85
N PRO A 130 -64.23 11.36 13.13
CA PRO A 130 -63.67 12.71 12.99
C PRO A 130 -63.48 13.43 14.32
N HIS A 131 -62.27 13.92 14.57
CA HIS A 131 -61.92 14.75 15.71
C HIS A 131 -60.77 15.70 15.37
N PRO A 132 -60.78 16.98 15.82
CA PRO A 132 -59.75 17.96 15.44
C PRO A 132 -58.32 17.51 15.69
N SER A 133 -58.03 16.91 16.85
CA SER A 133 -56.69 16.41 17.19
C SER A 133 -56.23 15.30 16.25
N THR A 134 -57.11 14.35 15.92
CA THR A 134 -56.75 13.25 15.00
C THR A 134 -56.58 13.72 13.56
N GLU A 135 -57.42 14.66 13.11
CA GLU A 135 -57.30 15.26 11.77
C GLU A 135 -56.02 16.08 11.63
N CYS A 136 -55.69 16.88 12.64
CA CYS A 136 -54.46 17.67 12.67
C CYS A 136 -53.20 16.78 12.63
N THR A 137 -53.15 15.74 13.47
CA THR A 137 -52.03 14.79 13.46
C THR A 137 -51.97 14.00 12.16
N MET A 138 -53.12 13.63 11.57
CA MET A 138 -53.16 12.93 10.28
C MET A 138 -52.60 13.81 9.17
N ALA A 139 -53.03 15.07 9.09
CA ALA A 139 -52.53 16.03 8.11
C ALA A 139 -51.02 16.23 8.24
N ARG A 140 -50.51 16.39 9.47
CA ARG A 140 -49.07 16.48 9.74
C ARG A 140 -48.29 15.24 9.28
N LEU A 141 -48.81 14.04 9.54
CA LEU A 141 -48.17 12.78 9.09
C LEU A 141 -48.16 12.66 7.56
N GLN A 142 -49.23 13.05 6.89
CA GLN A 142 -49.34 13.03 5.43
C GLN A 142 -48.38 14.06 4.78
N GLU A 143 -48.29 15.26 5.33
CA GLU A 143 -47.34 16.29 4.89
C GLU A 143 -45.89 15.80 5.08
N LEU A 144 -45.57 15.27 6.27
CA LEU A 144 -44.25 14.73 6.56
C LEU A 144 -43.88 13.58 5.61
N LEU A 145 -44.81 12.65 5.35
CA LEU A 145 -44.59 11.55 4.42
C LEU A 145 -44.30 12.07 3.00
N THR A 146 -45.10 13.02 2.52
CA THR A 146 -44.94 13.61 1.18
C THR A 146 -43.57 14.26 1.01
N ILE A 147 -43.18 15.13 1.94
CA ILE A 147 -41.87 15.81 1.91
C ILE A 147 -40.74 14.77 1.99
N SER A 148 -40.88 13.78 2.87
CA SER A 148 -39.87 12.73 3.07
C SER A 148 -39.68 11.85 1.83
N GLU A 149 -40.77 11.47 1.15
CA GLU A 149 -40.72 10.71 -0.10
C GLU A 149 -40.07 11.52 -1.23
N GLU A 150 -40.43 12.78 -1.39
CA GLU A 150 -39.82 13.66 -2.40
C GLU A 150 -38.32 13.83 -2.19
N LEU A 151 -37.89 14.06 -0.95
CA LEU A 151 -36.46 14.22 -0.63
C LEU A 151 -35.69 12.92 -0.87
N GLU A 152 -36.27 11.77 -0.50
CA GLU A 152 -35.66 10.46 -0.71
C GLU A 152 -35.51 10.13 -2.19
N GLU A 153 -36.53 10.42 -3.00
CA GLU A 153 -36.50 10.23 -4.46
C GLU A 153 -35.50 11.18 -5.14
N LYS A 154 -35.50 12.46 -4.76
CA LYS A 154 -34.53 13.46 -5.26
C LYS A 154 -33.09 13.04 -4.93
N ALA A 155 -32.83 12.63 -3.69
CA ALA A 155 -31.50 12.14 -3.28
C ALA A 155 -31.08 10.90 -4.07
N GLN A 156 -32.01 9.95 -4.28
CA GLN A 156 -31.74 8.76 -5.08
C GLN A 156 -31.44 9.10 -6.55
N ALA A 157 -32.18 10.04 -7.15
CA ALA A 157 -31.95 10.47 -8.52
C ALA A 157 -30.55 11.07 -8.68
N LEU A 158 -30.15 11.97 -7.77
CA LEU A 158 -28.83 12.60 -7.77
C LEU A 158 -27.68 11.59 -7.64
N LEU A 159 -27.87 10.53 -6.83
CA LEU A 159 -26.87 9.46 -6.64
C LEU A 159 -26.75 8.54 -7.87
N LYS A 160 -27.81 8.41 -8.68
CA LYS A 160 -27.86 7.50 -9.84
C LYS A 160 -27.54 8.20 -11.17
N THR A 161 -27.38 9.51 -11.19
CA THR A 161 -27.09 10.26 -12.41
C THR A 161 -25.81 9.77 -13.09
N ARG A 162 -25.84 9.59 -14.41
CA ARG A 162 -24.68 9.14 -15.21
C ARG A 162 -23.53 10.15 -15.16
N GLN A 163 -23.84 11.44 -15.10
CA GLN A 163 -22.86 12.50 -14.88
C GLN A 163 -22.93 12.93 -13.40
N PRO A 164 -21.80 12.92 -12.68
CA PRO A 164 -21.77 13.39 -11.29
C PRO A 164 -22.15 14.87 -11.20
N GLU A 165 -22.97 15.21 -10.21
CA GLU A 165 -23.41 16.58 -9.92
C GLU A 165 -22.37 17.36 -9.12
N THR A 166 -22.45 18.70 -9.12
CA THR A 166 -21.52 19.56 -8.37
C THR A 166 -21.76 19.51 -6.86
N LEU A 167 -20.69 19.78 -6.10
CA LEU A 167 -20.76 19.80 -4.64
C LEU A 167 -21.80 20.80 -4.12
N GLU A 168 -21.93 21.98 -4.75
CA GLU A 168 -22.90 23.01 -4.32
C GLU A 168 -24.34 22.52 -4.49
N THR A 169 -24.63 21.83 -5.59
CA THR A 169 -25.97 21.31 -5.90
C THR A 169 -26.39 20.27 -4.86
N LEU A 170 -25.48 19.35 -4.52
CA LEU A 170 -25.74 18.32 -3.51
C LEU A 170 -25.88 18.91 -2.11
N GLN A 171 -25.10 19.93 -1.76
CA GLN A 171 -25.23 20.64 -0.49
C GLN A 171 -26.56 21.39 -0.37
N ALA A 172 -27.01 22.05 -1.44
CA ALA A 172 -28.31 22.72 -1.47
C ALA A 172 -29.51 21.75 -1.33
N MET A 173 -29.34 20.49 -1.71
CA MET A 173 -30.31 19.43 -1.41
C MET A 173 -30.25 19.06 0.07
N LEU A 174 -29.05 18.84 0.62
CA LEU A 174 -28.89 18.47 2.03
C LEU A 174 -29.43 19.54 2.99
N THR A 175 -29.37 20.83 2.64
CA THR A 175 -30.01 21.89 3.45
C THR A 175 -31.54 21.78 3.49
N GLN A 176 -32.17 21.14 2.51
CA GLN A 176 -33.62 20.86 2.54
C GLN A 176 -33.97 19.66 3.45
N VAL A 177 -32.99 18.79 3.71
CA VAL A 177 -33.13 17.62 4.60
C VAL A 177 -32.91 18.02 6.07
N GLU A 178 -32.18 19.12 6.32
CA GLU A 178 -31.93 19.63 7.67
C GLU A 178 -33.25 19.94 8.38
N GLY A 179 -33.52 19.22 9.48
CA GLY A 179 -34.70 19.43 10.32
C GLY A 179 -35.90 18.54 10.00
N VAL A 180 -35.81 17.65 9.00
CA VAL A 180 -36.85 16.64 8.75
C VAL A 180 -36.71 15.49 9.77
N PRO A 181 -37.70 15.23 10.64
CA PRO A 181 -37.62 14.18 11.67
C PRO A 181 -37.87 12.77 11.11
N ALA A 182 -37.24 12.44 9.98
CA ALA A 182 -37.43 11.20 9.25
C ALA A 182 -36.09 10.49 8.98
N TYR A 183 -36.12 9.16 8.98
CA TYR A 183 -35.01 8.34 8.54
C TYR A 183 -35.02 8.21 7.01
N LEU A 184 -34.09 8.91 6.35
CA LEU A 184 -33.96 9.01 4.90
C LEU A 184 -32.63 8.41 4.41
N PRO A 185 -32.58 7.11 4.08
CA PRO A 185 -31.31 6.43 3.82
C PRO A 185 -30.56 6.97 2.59
N ASN A 186 -31.25 7.36 1.50
CA ASN A 186 -30.57 7.95 0.34
C ASN A 186 -30.01 9.34 0.66
N CYS A 187 -30.70 10.14 1.49
CA CYS A 187 -30.16 11.42 1.96
C CYS A 187 -28.90 11.24 2.82
N LEU A 188 -28.86 10.22 3.68
CA LEU A 188 -27.66 9.88 4.46
C LEU A 188 -26.49 9.44 3.56
N LEU A 189 -26.76 8.59 2.55
CA LEU A 189 -25.74 8.18 1.57
C LEU A 189 -25.21 9.37 0.76
N LEU A 190 -26.08 10.34 0.44
CA LEU A 190 -25.66 11.57 -0.20
C LEU A 190 -24.79 12.42 0.72
N GLN A 191 -25.17 12.55 1.99
CA GLN A 191 -24.37 13.26 3.00
C GLN A 191 -22.97 12.65 3.13
N ASP A 192 -22.86 11.32 3.20
CA ASP A 192 -21.57 10.61 3.22
C ASP A 192 -20.75 10.86 1.95
N SER A 193 -21.41 10.92 0.78
CA SER A 193 -20.75 11.20 -0.49
C SER A 193 -20.21 12.63 -0.57
N VAL A 194 -20.99 13.60 -0.09
CA VAL A 194 -20.56 15.01 0.05
C VAL A 194 -19.40 15.14 1.03
N ASN A 195 -19.43 14.44 2.15
CA ASN A 195 -18.34 14.47 3.13
C ASN A 195 -17.04 13.89 2.54
N ARG A 196 -17.12 12.72 1.88
CA ARG A 196 -15.97 12.13 1.17
C ARG A 196 -15.43 13.04 0.08
N ALA A 197 -16.30 13.74 -0.66
CA ALA A 197 -15.89 14.71 -1.68
C ALA A 197 -15.12 15.88 -1.05
N LYS A 198 -15.61 16.44 0.06
CA LYS A 198 -14.91 17.52 0.80
C LYS A 198 -13.53 17.09 1.29
N GLU A 199 -13.45 15.92 1.92
CA GLU A 199 -12.17 15.36 2.39
C GLU A 199 -11.18 15.17 1.24
N TRP A 200 -11.65 14.64 0.11
CA TRP A 200 -10.83 14.43 -1.07
C TRP A 200 -10.38 15.75 -1.71
N LEU A 201 -11.27 16.75 -1.80
CA LEU A 201 -10.92 18.07 -2.34
C LEU A 201 -9.86 18.75 -1.48
N GLN A 202 -9.97 18.66 -0.15
CA GLN A 202 -8.93 19.15 0.76
C GLN A 202 -7.59 18.43 0.53
N GLU A 203 -7.60 17.10 0.37
CA GLU A 203 -6.40 16.32 0.05
C GLU A 203 -5.79 16.77 -1.29
N ALA A 204 -6.61 17.07 -2.29
CA ALA A 204 -6.17 17.57 -3.59
C ALA A 204 -5.59 18.99 -3.52
N GLU A 205 -6.16 19.89 -2.72
CA GLU A 205 -5.62 21.23 -2.46
C GLU A 205 -4.26 21.18 -1.76
N ASP A 206 -4.13 20.34 -0.74
CA ASP A 206 -2.87 20.13 -0.01
C ASP A 206 -1.75 19.65 -0.95
N LEU A 207 -2.09 18.86 -1.97
CA LEU A 207 -1.15 18.41 -2.99
C LEU A 207 -0.74 19.51 -3.99
N GLN A 208 -1.62 20.49 -4.26
CA GLN A 208 -1.29 21.62 -5.13
C GLN A 208 -0.31 22.60 -4.46
N VAL A 209 -0.45 22.81 -3.15
CA VAL A 209 0.43 23.68 -2.36
C VAL A 209 1.71 22.94 -1.91
N GLY A 210 1.67 21.61 -1.91
CA GLY A 210 2.72 20.74 -1.39
C GLY A 210 3.89 20.44 -2.34
N GLN A 211 4.71 19.46 -1.92
CA GLN A 211 5.79 18.89 -2.74
C GLN A 211 5.22 18.01 -3.86
N THR A 212 6.02 17.75 -4.88
CA THR A 212 5.68 16.86 -6.01
C THR A 212 5.12 15.51 -5.50
N PRO A 213 3.90 15.12 -5.89
CA PRO A 213 3.23 13.94 -5.34
C PRO A 213 3.98 12.67 -5.72
N VAL A 214 4.05 11.72 -4.78
CA VAL A 214 4.54 10.37 -5.05
C VAL A 214 3.50 9.62 -5.89
N PHE A 215 3.93 8.96 -6.97
CA PHE A 215 3.03 8.27 -7.90
C PHE A 215 2.05 7.30 -7.24
N SER A 216 2.49 6.52 -6.25
CA SER A 216 1.62 5.58 -5.51
C SER A 216 0.50 6.30 -4.77
N SER A 217 0.80 7.43 -4.11
CA SER A 217 -0.19 8.24 -3.42
C SER A 217 -1.18 8.87 -4.40
N LEU A 218 -0.66 9.45 -5.48
CA LEU A 218 -1.48 10.07 -6.54
C LEU A 218 -2.42 9.04 -7.19
N SER A 219 -1.90 7.87 -7.54
CA SER A 219 -2.69 6.78 -8.14
C SER A 219 -3.79 6.29 -7.19
N ASN A 220 -3.50 6.11 -5.90
CA ASN A 220 -4.52 5.74 -4.91
C ASN A 220 -5.59 6.83 -4.73
N MET A 221 -5.20 8.11 -4.79
CA MET A 221 -6.13 9.22 -4.67
C MET A 221 -7.09 9.30 -5.88
N VAL A 222 -6.59 9.12 -7.11
CA VAL A 222 -7.42 9.03 -8.32
C VAL A 222 -8.37 7.82 -8.25
N LEU A 223 -7.88 6.65 -7.82
CA LEU A 223 -8.73 5.47 -7.64
C LEU A 223 -9.86 5.70 -6.61
N ARG A 224 -9.57 6.38 -5.49
CA ARG A 224 -10.58 6.77 -4.50
C ARG A 224 -11.59 7.75 -5.09
N ALA A 225 -11.15 8.71 -5.90
CA ALA A 225 -12.00 9.72 -6.52
C ALA A 225 -13.10 9.09 -7.39
N HIS A 226 -12.79 8.06 -8.18
CA HIS A 226 -13.78 7.36 -9.01
C HIS A 226 -14.87 6.64 -8.22
N SER A 227 -14.68 6.41 -6.91
CA SER A 227 -15.70 5.82 -6.03
C SER A 227 -16.60 6.86 -5.34
N ILE A 228 -16.40 8.14 -5.62
CA ILE A 228 -17.16 9.26 -5.08
C ILE A 228 -18.14 9.73 -6.18
N PRO A 229 -19.46 9.60 -6.00
CA PRO A 229 -20.47 9.99 -6.99
C PRO A 229 -20.71 11.51 -6.98
N VAL A 230 -19.64 12.31 -7.05
CA VAL A 230 -19.67 13.77 -7.02
C VAL A 230 -18.69 14.30 -8.05
N TYR A 231 -19.01 15.42 -8.70
CA TYR A 231 -18.08 16.07 -9.62
C TYR A 231 -16.89 16.64 -8.83
N LEU A 232 -15.69 16.15 -9.18
CA LEU A 232 -14.43 16.56 -8.57
C LEU A 232 -13.60 17.30 -9.62
N GLU A 233 -13.64 18.64 -9.61
CA GLU A 233 -12.97 19.47 -10.62
C GLU A 233 -11.46 19.14 -10.81
N PRO A 234 -10.66 18.93 -9.75
CA PRO A 234 -9.23 18.60 -9.90
C PRO A 234 -8.96 17.21 -10.49
N LEU A 235 -9.94 16.30 -10.53
CA LEU A 235 -9.73 14.89 -10.87
C LEU A 235 -9.12 14.71 -12.27
N LYS A 236 -9.65 15.40 -13.27
CA LYS A 236 -9.14 15.32 -14.65
C LYS A 236 -7.67 15.71 -14.76
N GLN A 237 -7.25 16.72 -14.01
CA GLN A 237 -5.85 17.17 -14.01
C GLN A 237 -4.94 16.11 -13.36
N LEU A 238 -5.40 15.49 -12.27
CA LEU A 238 -4.67 14.43 -11.58
C LEU A 238 -4.59 13.14 -12.41
N GLU A 239 -5.63 12.81 -13.17
CA GLU A 239 -5.65 11.69 -14.13
C GLU A 239 -4.61 11.87 -15.24
N VAL A 240 -4.46 13.09 -15.75
CA VAL A 240 -3.42 13.42 -16.74
C VAL A 240 -2.03 13.19 -16.14
N LEU A 241 -1.77 13.64 -14.91
CA LEU A 241 -0.49 13.40 -14.22
C LEU A 241 -0.19 11.90 -14.01
N VAL A 242 -1.20 11.09 -13.68
CA VAL A 242 -1.05 9.64 -13.59
C VAL A 242 -0.75 9.03 -14.97
N SER A 243 -1.42 9.51 -16.00
CA SER A 243 -1.26 9.04 -17.39
C SER A 243 0.12 9.37 -17.97
N GLU A 244 0.70 10.53 -17.61
CA GLU A 244 2.08 10.89 -17.99
C GLU A 244 3.13 9.88 -17.50
N VAL A 245 2.88 9.23 -16.35
CA VAL A 245 3.73 8.17 -15.82
C VAL A 245 3.39 6.81 -16.44
N LEU A 246 2.11 6.55 -16.70
CA LEU A 246 1.60 5.32 -17.29
C LEU A 246 1.70 5.32 -18.83
N CYS A 247 2.89 5.57 -19.37
CA CYS A 247 3.25 5.11 -20.72
C CYS A 247 3.76 3.65 -20.57
N PRO A 248 3.49 2.70 -21.51
CA PRO A 248 3.50 1.27 -21.22
C PRO A 248 4.77 0.85 -20.50
N ARG A 249 4.64 0.56 -19.20
CA ARG A 249 5.70 -0.07 -18.42
C ARG A 249 6.00 -1.40 -19.10
N CYS A 250 7.13 -1.49 -19.79
CA CYS A 250 7.77 -2.77 -19.99
C CYS A 250 8.10 -3.30 -18.59
N GLU A 251 7.21 -4.11 -18.01
CA GLU A 251 7.54 -4.87 -16.83
C GLU A 251 8.70 -5.78 -17.18
N VAL A 252 9.91 -5.37 -16.80
CA VAL A 252 11.07 -6.25 -16.81
C VAL A 252 10.89 -7.21 -15.63
N GLY A 253 10.04 -8.22 -15.84
CA GLY A 253 10.04 -9.52 -15.18
C GLY A 253 10.09 -9.55 -13.65
N SER A 254 9.19 -8.86 -12.94
CA SER A 254 8.93 -9.15 -11.52
C SER A 254 7.52 -9.70 -11.33
N SER A 255 7.32 -10.96 -11.75
CA SER A 255 6.15 -11.75 -11.37
C SER A 255 6.25 -12.18 -9.90
N VAL A 256 6.15 -11.24 -8.97
CA VAL A 256 5.83 -11.55 -7.57
C VAL A 256 4.42 -11.02 -7.32
N LYS A 257 3.45 -11.95 -7.31
CA LYS A 257 2.05 -11.68 -6.96
C LYS A 257 2.00 -10.94 -5.62
N LYS A 258 1.85 -9.60 -5.65
CA LYS A 258 1.64 -8.78 -4.46
C LYS A 258 0.24 -9.08 -3.93
N LYS A 259 0.17 -9.97 -2.94
CA LYS A 259 -1.03 -10.20 -2.14
C LYS A 259 -1.28 -8.90 -1.36
N THR A 260 -2.30 -8.15 -1.75
CA THR A 260 -2.76 -6.94 -1.08
C THR A 260 -3.17 -7.28 0.35
N ARG A 261 -2.29 -6.97 1.32
CA ARG A 261 -2.64 -7.05 2.73
C ARG A 261 -3.34 -5.76 3.11
N LYS A 262 -4.65 -5.85 3.33
CA LYS A 262 -5.52 -4.77 3.83
C LYS A 262 -4.85 -4.09 5.03
N MET A 263 -4.50 -2.82 4.87
CA MET A 263 -3.96 -1.97 5.92
C MET A 263 -5.08 -1.71 6.94
N ARG A 264 -4.91 -2.25 8.15
CA ARG A 264 -5.72 -1.87 9.31
C ARG A 264 -5.00 -0.69 9.95
N GLY A 265 -5.65 0.47 9.98
CA GLY A 265 -5.10 1.68 10.55
C GLY A 265 -4.92 1.54 12.06
N GLU A 266 -3.68 1.65 12.51
CA GLU A 266 -3.34 2.00 13.89
C GLU A 266 -2.21 3.03 13.84
N SER A 267 -2.60 4.29 13.95
CA SER A 267 -1.73 5.41 14.26
C SER A 267 -1.28 5.30 15.71
N VAL A 268 -0.02 4.92 15.93
CA VAL A 268 0.68 5.18 17.20
C VAL A 268 1.97 5.91 16.89
N SER A 269 1.97 7.20 17.22
CA SER A 269 3.16 8.01 17.34
C SER A 269 4.05 7.45 18.46
N GLY A 270 5.34 7.25 18.17
CA GLY A 270 6.32 6.86 19.20
C GLY A 270 7.42 5.93 18.68
N LYS A 271 8.59 6.52 18.41
CA LYS A 271 9.88 5.89 18.09
C LYS A 271 9.92 5.16 16.73
N LYS A 272 10.59 5.78 15.75
CA LYS A 272 10.96 5.20 14.46
C LYS A 272 11.69 3.86 14.69
N LYS A 273 10.96 2.74 14.62
CA LYS A 273 11.56 1.40 14.58
C LYS A 273 12.39 1.32 13.31
N LEU A 274 13.66 0.97 13.45
CA LEU A 274 14.62 0.84 12.36
C LEU A 274 14.08 -0.19 11.35
N VAL A 275 13.87 0.25 10.10
CA VAL A 275 13.51 -0.65 9.00
C VAL A 275 14.79 -1.39 8.61
N LYS A 276 14.80 -2.72 8.79
CA LYS A 276 15.94 -3.55 8.45
C LYS A 276 15.99 -3.74 6.93
N LEU A 277 17.02 -3.20 6.27
CA LEU A 277 17.20 -3.25 4.81
C LEU A 277 18.03 -4.49 4.40
N ASP A 278 17.50 -5.69 4.66
CA ASP A 278 18.22 -6.94 4.39
C ASP A 278 17.90 -7.54 3.00
N SER A 279 16.80 -7.10 2.37
CA SER A 279 16.33 -7.63 1.09
C SER A 279 15.98 -6.52 0.09
N MET A 280 15.98 -6.84 -1.20
CA MET A 280 15.56 -5.92 -2.25
C MET A 280 14.13 -5.39 -2.04
N SER A 281 13.22 -6.26 -1.58
CA SER A 281 11.84 -5.86 -1.29
C SER A 281 11.73 -4.86 -0.13
N ASP A 282 12.65 -4.90 0.84
CA ASP A 282 12.68 -3.94 1.94
C ASP A 282 13.19 -2.58 1.47
N VAL A 283 14.16 -2.55 0.55
CA VAL A 283 14.63 -1.32 -0.09
C VAL A 283 13.53 -0.70 -0.95
N GLU A 284 12.85 -1.49 -1.79
CA GLU A 284 11.72 -1.02 -2.59
C GLU A 284 10.61 -0.41 -1.72
N ARG A 285 10.26 -1.09 -0.62
CA ARG A 285 9.27 -0.56 0.34
C ARG A 285 9.75 0.73 0.99
N ALA A 286 11.00 0.79 1.45
CA ALA A 286 11.56 1.99 2.08
C ALA A 286 11.58 3.19 1.11
N LEU A 287 11.84 2.96 -0.18
CA LEU A 287 11.76 4.02 -1.19
C LEU A 287 10.31 4.44 -1.50
N LEU A 288 9.37 3.50 -1.55
CA LEU A 288 7.95 3.80 -1.72
C LEU A 288 7.37 4.59 -0.54
N ASP A 289 7.78 4.26 0.69
CA ASP A 289 7.31 4.91 1.92
C ASP A 289 8.02 6.25 2.21
N SER A 290 9.08 6.56 1.46
CA SER A 290 9.86 7.78 1.64
C SER A 290 9.03 9.01 1.24
N LYS A 291 8.99 10.02 2.10
CA LYS A 291 8.17 11.22 1.88
C LYS A 291 8.82 12.20 0.91
N ASP A 292 10.14 12.31 1.00
CA ASP A 292 10.94 13.27 0.25
C ASP A 292 12.18 12.61 -0.37
N SER A 293 12.69 13.19 -1.45
CA SER A 293 13.89 12.69 -2.13
C SER A 293 15.11 12.62 -1.20
N ALA A 294 15.28 13.52 -0.23
CA ALA A 294 16.44 13.47 0.67
C ALA A 294 16.41 12.23 1.56
N SER A 295 15.23 11.80 2.02
CA SER A 295 15.06 10.55 2.77
C SER A 295 15.34 9.32 1.92
N ALA A 296 14.93 9.30 0.65
CA ALA A 296 15.24 8.22 -0.29
C ALA A 296 16.74 8.11 -0.58
N MET A 297 17.40 9.25 -0.84
CA MET A 297 18.85 9.33 -1.08
C MET A 297 19.65 8.86 0.14
N PHE A 298 19.18 9.17 1.35
CA PHE A 298 19.76 8.66 2.59
C PHE A 298 19.68 7.13 2.69
N THR A 299 18.50 6.55 2.40
CA THR A 299 18.31 5.10 2.37
C THR A 299 19.23 4.43 1.35
N LEU A 300 19.36 5.00 0.15
CA LEU A 300 20.25 4.47 -0.90
C LEU A 300 21.73 4.56 -0.49
N ALA A 301 22.14 5.62 0.21
CA ALA A 301 23.48 5.74 0.78
C ALA A 301 23.77 4.67 1.84
N GLU A 302 22.78 4.31 2.67
CA GLU A 302 22.91 3.21 3.62
C GLU A 302 23.08 1.86 2.90
N VAL A 303 22.32 1.63 1.82
CA VAL A 303 22.44 0.43 0.99
C VAL A 303 23.82 0.34 0.32
N ARG A 304 24.35 1.46 -0.21
CA ARG A 304 25.73 1.52 -0.76
C ARG A 304 26.77 1.09 0.27
N LEU A 305 26.70 1.61 1.50
CA LEU A 305 27.67 1.25 2.54
C LEU A 305 27.64 -0.25 2.85
N LYS A 306 26.45 -0.84 2.95
CA LYS A 306 26.28 -2.29 3.14
C LYS A 306 26.80 -3.11 1.96
N GLU A 307 26.61 -2.64 0.72
CA GLU A 307 27.17 -3.25 -0.49
C GLU A 307 28.70 -3.31 -0.42
N LEU A 308 29.35 -2.19 -0.10
CA LEU A 308 30.82 -2.10 -0.02
C LEU A 308 31.38 -2.92 1.15
N GLU A 309 30.74 -2.91 2.32
CA GLU A 309 31.15 -3.70 3.48
C GLU A 309 31.04 -5.21 3.21
N SER A 310 29.96 -5.63 2.54
CA SER A 310 29.76 -7.02 2.13
C SER A 310 30.83 -7.47 1.13
N LEU A 311 31.20 -6.60 0.18
CA LEU A 311 32.26 -6.87 -0.78
C LEU A 311 33.64 -6.93 -0.11
N CYS A 312 33.94 -6.03 0.81
CA CYS A 312 35.17 -6.05 1.59
C CYS A 312 35.32 -7.38 2.38
N SER A 313 34.26 -7.80 3.06
CA SER A 313 34.22 -9.08 3.78
C SER A 313 34.40 -10.27 2.84
N LEU A 314 33.75 -10.26 1.67
CA LEU A 314 33.87 -11.31 0.66
C LEU A 314 35.30 -11.42 0.11
N ARG A 315 35.94 -10.27 -0.18
CA ARG A 315 37.32 -10.21 -0.65
C ARG A 315 38.27 -10.78 0.39
N ALA A 316 38.16 -10.37 1.64
CA ALA A 316 38.99 -10.89 2.74
C ALA A 316 38.87 -12.41 2.89
N VAL A 317 37.65 -12.95 2.82
CA VAL A 317 37.42 -14.41 2.84
C VAL A 317 38.07 -15.09 1.64
N ASN A 318 37.88 -14.57 0.43
CA ASN A 318 38.42 -15.19 -0.78
C ASN A 318 39.95 -15.13 -0.85
N GLU A 319 40.56 -14.02 -0.44
CA GLU A 319 42.01 -13.89 -0.36
C GLU A 319 42.61 -14.79 0.71
N SER A 320 41.91 -14.99 1.84
CA SER A 320 42.37 -15.92 2.87
C SER A 320 42.49 -17.37 2.37
N LYS A 321 41.74 -17.76 1.34
CA LYS A 321 41.85 -19.09 0.69
C LYS A 321 43.13 -19.24 -0.13
N LEU A 322 43.79 -18.14 -0.48
CA LEU A 322 44.98 -18.11 -1.33
C LEU A 322 46.27 -17.88 -0.52
N LEU A 323 46.15 -17.73 0.80
CA LEU A 323 47.31 -17.58 1.68
C LEU A 323 48.08 -18.90 1.82
N PRO A 324 49.42 -18.86 1.86
CA PRO A 324 50.27 -20.06 1.93
C PRO A 324 50.05 -20.96 3.15
N THR A 325 49.39 -20.45 4.20
CA THR A 325 49.13 -21.17 5.45
C THR A 325 47.89 -22.05 5.41
N ALA A 326 47.12 -22.03 4.32
CA ALA A 326 45.92 -22.83 4.16
C ALA A 326 46.21 -24.13 3.40
N ASP A 327 45.60 -25.25 3.81
CA ASP A 327 45.75 -26.56 3.17
C ASP A 327 45.25 -26.52 1.71
N CYS A 328 46.13 -26.16 0.78
CA CYS A 328 45.83 -25.85 -0.62
C CYS A 328 45.15 -27.00 -1.37
N SER A 329 45.30 -28.24 -0.89
CA SER A 329 44.68 -29.45 -1.45
C SER A 329 43.19 -29.61 -1.09
N ALA A 330 42.69 -28.92 -0.06
CA ALA A 330 41.30 -29.02 0.41
C ALA A 330 40.43 -27.78 0.07
N LEU A 331 41.05 -26.66 -0.32
CA LEU A 331 40.36 -25.39 -0.54
C LEU A 331 39.62 -25.36 -1.87
N LYS A 332 38.32 -25.07 -1.84
CA LYS A 332 37.48 -24.96 -3.03
C LYS A 332 37.42 -23.50 -3.50
N VAL A 333 38.05 -23.20 -4.63
CA VAL A 333 38.17 -21.82 -5.16
C VAL A 333 37.43 -21.61 -6.48
N CYS A 334 37.55 -22.55 -7.43
CA CYS A 334 36.96 -22.39 -8.77
C CYS A 334 35.48 -22.85 -8.81
N VAL A 335 34.76 -22.48 -9.88
CA VAL A 335 33.40 -22.97 -10.19
C VAL A 335 33.29 -24.50 -10.20
N CYS A 336 34.38 -25.20 -10.53
CA CYS A 336 34.44 -26.67 -10.51
C CYS A 336 34.59 -27.26 -9.10
N GLN A 337 34.71 -26.41 -8.07
CA GLN A 337 34.84 -26.79 -6.66
C GLN A 337 36.07 -27.66 -6.36
N LYS A 338 37.12 -27.53 -7.16
CA LYS A 338 38.42 -28.22 -7.02
C LYS A 338 39.49 -27.28 -6.45
N PRO A 339 40.57 -27.84 -5.88
CA PRO A 339 41.71 -27.07 -5.40
C PRO A 339 42.39 -26.23 -6.49
N ALA A 340 43.06 -25.17 -6.05
CA ALA A 340 43.88 -24.33 -6.92
C ALA A 340 45.01 -25.17 -7.54
N MET A 341 45.07 -25.24 -8.87
CA MET A 341 46.10 -25.99 -9.58
C MET A 341 46.39 -25.39 -10.96
N GLY A 342 47.66 -25.36 -11.35
CA GLY A 342 48.11 -24.83 -12.62
C GLY A 342 47.78 -23.34 -12.80
N ALA A 343 47.40 -22.97 -14.02
CA ALA A 343 47.02 -21.61 -14.40
C ALA A 343 45.68 -21.16 -13.78
N MET A 344 45.73 -20.08 -13.01
CA MET A 344 44.58 -19.48 -12.34
C MET A 344 44.33 -18.03 -12.81
N LEU A 345 43.07 -17.64 -12.84
CA LEU A 345 42.57 -16.28 -13.02
C LEU A 345 41.96 -15.80 -11.70
N GLN A 346 42.31 -14.60 -11.26
CA GLN A 346 41.75 -14.00 -10.04
C GLN A 346 40.80 -12.86 -10.41
N CYS A 347 39.60 -12.88 -9.83
CA CYS A 347 38.58 -11.86 -10.09
C CYS A 347 38.94 -10.55 -9.41
N GLU A 348 38.94 -9.43 -10.14
CA GLU A 348 39.30 -8.13 -9.56
C GLU A 348 38.27 -7.60 -8.55
N LEU A 349 37.01 -8.01 -8.68
CA LEU A 349 35.94 -7.58 -7.78
C LEU A 349 35.89 -8.41 -6.49
N CYS A 350 35.71 -9.73 -6.60
CA CYS A 350 35.55 -10.60 -5.43
C CYS A 350 36.84 -11.25 -4.92
N ARG A 351 37.95 -11.14 -5.67
CA ARG A 351 39.27 -11.72 -5.33
C ARG A 351 39.34 -13.25 -5.25
N ASP A 352 38.28 -13.97 -5.65
CA ASP A 352 38.31 -15.44 -5.75
C ASP A 352 39.11 -15.91 -6.97
N ALA A 353 39.57 -17.16 -6.92
CA ALA A 353 40.45 -17.75 -7.94
C ALA A 353 39.78 -18.86 -8.75
N PHE A 354 39.98 -18.83 -10.06
CA PHE A 354 39.35 -19.72 -11.03
C PHE A 354 40.40 -20.36 -11.93
N HIS A 355 40.28 -21.66 -12.26
CA HIS A 355 41.14 -22.25 -13.29
C HIS A 355 40.89 -21.55 -14.62
N ASN A 356 41.95 -21.18 -15.35
CA ASN A 356 41.81 -20.55 -16.67
C ASN A 356 40.90 -21.38 -17.60
N VAL A 357 41.06 -22.71 -17.60
CA VAL A 357 40.26 -23.62 -18.43
C VAL A 357 38.77 -23.70 -18.04
N CYS A 358 38.38 -23.27 -16.84
CA CYS A 358 37.00 -23.39 -16.35
C CYS A 358 36.15 -22.14 -16.63
N VAL A 359 36.76 -21.03 -17.01
CA VAL A 359 36.09 -19.74 -17.21
C VAL A 359 36.63 -19.06 -18.46
N ARG A 360 35.92 -18.07 -19.00
CA ARG A 360 36.46 -17.29 -20.12
C ARG A 360 37.49 -16.31 -19.59
N GLY A 361 38.72 -16.38 -20.08
CA GLY A 361 39.78 -15.39 -19.81
C GLY A 361 39.49 -14.02 -20.43
N PRO A 362 40.33 -13.02 -20.17
CA PRO A 362 40.21 -11.68 -20.76
C PRO A 362 40.24 -11.73 -22.30
N SER A 363 39.43 -10.88 -22.93
CA SER A 363 39.23 -10.87 -24.39
C SER A 363 40.47 -10.46 -25.18
N ASP A 364 41.33 -9.61 -24.61
CA ASP A 364 42.59 -9.15 -25.21
C ASP A 364 43.71 -9.10 -24.15
N PRO A 365 44.77 -9.91 -24.27
CA PRO A 365 45.93 -9.86 -23.38
C PRO A 365 46.72 -8.54 -23.45
N LEU A 366 46.59 -7.77 -24.54
CA LEU A 366 47.33 -6.53 -24.78
C LEU A 366 46.63 -5.30 -24.20
N ASN A 367 45.32 -5.37 -23.94
CA ASN A 367 44.55 -4.33 -23.26
C ASN A 367 44.21 -4.80 -21.84
N PRO A 368 44.94 -4.35 -20.81
CA PRO A 368 44.72 -4.80 -19.45
C PRO A 368 43.40 -4.24 -18.90
N GLU A 369 42.31 -4.98 -19.12
CA GLU A 369 41.01 -4.74 -18.52
C GLU A 369 40.83 -5.61 -17.26
N ALA A 370 40.08 -5.08 -16.29
CA ALA A 370 39.76 -5.81 -15.07
C ALA A 370 38.95 -7.07 -15.41
N TRP A 371 39.53 -8.24 -15.16
CA TRP A 371 38.83 -9.50 -15.38
C TRP A 371 37.86 -9.79 -14.22
N LEU A 372 36.63 -10.14 -14.57
CA LEU A 372 35.56 -10.45 -13.62
C LEU A 372 35.07 -11.88 -13.83
N CYS A 373 34.88 -12.61 -12.73
CA CYS A 373 34.34 -13.96 -12.79
C CYS A 373 32.86 -13.96 -13.23
N PRO A 374 32.31 -15.11 -13.67
CA PRO A 374 30.91 -15.20 -14.13
C PRO A 374 29.87 -14.71 -13.12
N SER A 375 30.14 -14.79 -11.81
CA SER A 375 29.25 -14.31 -10.75
C SER A 375 29.35 -12.80 -10.51
N CYS A 376 30.46 -12.17 -10.90
CA CYS A 376 30.71 -10.74 -10.76
C CYS A 376 30.47 -9.96 -12.06
N LEU A 377 30.50 -10.64 -13.21
CA LEU A 377 30.21 -10.05 -14.51
C LEU A 377 28.75 -9.60 -14.56
N ARG A 378 28.53 -8.32 -14.87
CA ARG A 378 27.20 -7.70 -14.97
C ARG A 378 26.85 -7.40 -16.42
N SER A 379 25.64 -6.90 -16.64
CA SER A 379 25.22 -6.37 -17.94
C SER A 379 26.15 -5.25 -18.42
N THR A 380 26.18 -5.03 -19.73
CA THR A 380 26.86 -3.88 -20.34
C THR A 380 26.40 -2.58 -19.69
N LYS A 381 27.36 -1.76 -19.26
CA LYS A 381 27.09 -0.51 -18.55
C LYS A 381 26.90 0.65 -19.55
N PRO A 382 25.79 1.40 -19.51
CA PRO A 382 25.63 2.58 -20.35
C PRO A 382 26.58 3.70 -19.92
N PRO A 383 26.94 4.63 -20.82
CA PRO A 383 27.72 5.81 -20.46
C PRO A 383 26.89 6.81 -19.63
N LEU A 384 27.58 7.65 -18.84
CA LEU A 384 26.95 8.56 -17.89
C LEU A 384 26.08 9.66 -18.55
N ASP A 385 26.48 10.14 -19.73
CA ASP A 385 25.74 11.10 -20.56
C ASP A 385 24.32 10.62 -20.91
N ARG A 386 24.17 9.33 -21.21
CA ARG A 386 22.87 8.71 -21.44
C ARG A 386 21.99 8.75 -20.20
N MET A 387 22.57 8.54 -19.01
CA MET A 387 21.84 8.61 -17.74
C MET A 387 21.42 10.04 -17.40
N LEU A 388 22.28 11.03 -17.64
CA LEU A 388 21.96 12.45 -17.48
C LEU A 388 20.77 12.86 -18.36
N THR A 389 20.73 12.38 -19.61
CA THR A 389 19.61 12.62 -20.53
C THR A 389 18.29 12.03 -20.02
N LEU A 390 18.33 10.83 -19.42
CA LEU A 390 17.16 10.22 -18.77
C LEU A 390 16.70 11.03 -17.56
N LEU A 391 17.63 11.52 -16.73
CA LEU A 391 17.29 12.37 -15.58
C LEU A 391 16.62 13.68 -16.00
N SER A 392 17.12 14.34 -17.04
CA SER A 392 16.48 15.55 -17.60
C SER A 392 15.09 15.28 -18.15
N SER A 393 14.87 14.10 -18.75
CA SER A 393 13.54 13.70 -19.23
C SER A 393 12.58 13.44 -18.07
N LEU A 394 13.06 12.77 -17.03
CA LEU A 394 12.31 12.50 -15.80
C LEU A 394 11.93 13.79 -15.05
N GLN A 395 12.79 14.81 -15.03
CA GLN A 395 12.51 16.10 -14.40
C GLN A 395 11.32 16.86 -15.01
N ARG A 396 10.90 16.51 -16.23
CA ARG A 396 9.72 17.09 -16.87
C ARG A 396 8.41 16.50 -16.34
N ILE A 397 8.47 15.30 -15.76
CA ILE A 397 7.32 14.61 -15.16
C ILE A 397 7.08 15.24 -13.78
N ARG A 398 5.89 15.80 -13.57
CA ARG A 398 5.52 16.46 -12.30
C ARG A 398 5.06 15.46 -11.23
N VAL A 399 5.59 14.24 -11.26
CA VAL A 399 5.27 13.15 -10.35
C VAL A 399 6.57 12.51 -9.89
N ARG A 400 6.71 12.33 -8.57
CA ARG A 400 7.88 11.72 -7.97
C ARG A 400 7.81 10.20 -8.07
N LEU A 401 8.89 9.60 -8.58
CA LEU A 401 9.07 8.16 -8.73
C LEU A 401 10.23 7.66 -7.86
N PRO A 402 10.07 6.56 -7.10
CA PRO A 402 11.16 5.89 -6.40
C PRO A 402 12.34 5.53 -7.32
N GLU A 403 12.04 5.09 -8.54
CA GLU A 403 13.02 4.78 -9.58
C GLU A 403 13.79 6.03 -10.03
N GLY A 404 13.12 7.19 -9.96
CA GLY A 404 13.72 8.49 -10.23
C GLY A 404 14.74 8.93 -9.18
N ASP A 405 14.44 8.69 -7.90
CA ASP A 405 15.40 8.92 -6.82
C ASP A 405 16.59 7.96 -6.91
N ALA A 406 16.35 6.70 -7.28
CA ALA A 406 17.42 5.74 -7.53
C ALA A 406 18.33 6.16 -8.70
N LEU A 407 17.75 6.67 -9.80
CA LEU A 407 18.52 7.21 -10.92
C LEU A 407 19.35 8.44 -10.51
N ARG A 408 18.77 9.36 -9.73
CA ARG A 408 19.48 10.53 -9.22
C ARG A 408 20.65 10.13 -8.33
N TYR A 409 20.44 9.20 -7.40
CA TYR A 409 21.49 8.66 -6.54
C TYR A 409 22.62 8.00 -7.34
N LEU A 410 22.28 7.20 -8.35
CA LEU A 410 23.26 6.56 -9.24
C LEU A 410 24.13 7.60 -9.95
N ILE A 411 23.53 8.68 -10.47
CA ILE A 411 24.26 9.77 -11.12
C ILE A 411 25.16 10.50 -10.12
N GLU A 412 24.65 10.85 -8.95
CA GLU A 412 25.45 11.52 -7.90
C GLU A 412 26.63 10.65 -7.45
N ARG A 413 26.40 9.34 -7.24
CA ARG A 413 27.44 8.36 -6.92
C ARG A 413 28.50 8.29 -8.01
N ALA A 414 28.09 8.21 -9.28
CA ALA A 414 29.00 8.12 -10.41
C ALA A 414 29.85 9.39 -10.59
N VAL A 415 29.24 10.58 -10.46
CA VAL A 415 29.93 11.87 -10.58
C VAL A 415 30.90 12.07 -9.40
N SER A 416 30.49 11.72 -8.19
CA SER A 416 31.36 11.78 -7.00
C SER A 416 32.57 10.86 -7.16
N TRP A 417 32.34 9.62 -7.59
CA TRP A 417 33.41 8.66 -7.86
C TRP A 417 34.34 9.15 -8.97
N GLN A 418 33.79 9.71 -10.06
CA GLN A 418 34.58 10.23 -11.18
C GLN A 418 35.53 11.34 -10.72
N ARG A 419 35.06 12.25 -9.85
CA ARG A 419 35.89 13.31 -9.29
C ARG A 419 37.06 12.74 -8.48
N GLN A 420 36.77 11.83 -7.55
CA GLN A 420 37.81 11.19 -6.73
C GLN A 420 38.81 10.39 -7.57
N ALA A 421 38.34 9.68 -8.58
CA ALA A 421 39.21 8.94 -9.51
C ALA A 421 40.14 9.89 -10.28
N ARG A 422 39.64 11.04 -10.76
CA ARG A 422 40.48 12.05 -11.43
C ARG A 422 41.51 12.64 -10.49
N GLU A 423 41.13 12.99 -9.27
CA GLU A 423 42.08 13.50 -8.27
C GLU A 423 43.23 12.52 -8.02
N VAL A 424 42.92 11.22 -7.91
CA VAL A 424 43.94 10.18 -7.79
C VAL A 424 44.78 10.08 -9.07
N ILE A 425 44.17 10.01 -10.26
CA ILE A 425 44.90 9.91 -11.53
C ILE A 425 45.84 11.10 -11.70
N ASP A 426 45.34 12.32 -11.50
CA ASP A 426 46.12 13.55 -11.60
C ASP A 426 47.27 13.54 -10.60
N SER A 427 47.04 13.15 -9.33
CA SER A 427 48.10 13.11 -8.33
C SER A 427 49.26 12.18 -8.70
N PHE A 428 48.98 11.09 -9.44
CA PHE A 428 49.99 10.14 -9.91
C PHE A 428 50.70 10.63 -11.18
N GLU A 429 50.01 11.36 -12.07
CA GLU A 429 50.64 11.94 -13.26
C GLU A 429 51.61 13.09 -12.94
N HIS A 430 51.40 13.80 -11.83
CA HIS A 430 52.24 14.92 -11.40
C HIS A 430 53.46 14.52 -10.55
N LEU A 431 53.69 13.22 -10.29
CA LEU A 431 54.98 12.78 -9.72
C LEU A 431 56.08 12.92 -10.79
N PRO A 432 57.20 13.61 -10.51
CA PRO A 432 58.26 13.78 -11.49
C PRO A 432 58.83 12.41 -11.85
N ALA A 433 58.63 12.01 -13.11
CA ALA A 433 59.25 10.84 -13.69
C ALA A 433 60.78 10.97 -13.55
N THR A 434 61.40 10.12 -12.74
CA THR A 434 62.85 9.90 -12.80
C THR A 434 63.16 9.39 -14.19
N GLN A 435 63.74 10.29 -14.98
CA GLN A 435 64.14 10.12 -16.36
C GLN A 435 65.26 9.08 -16.46
N GLU A 436 64.94 7.85 -16.89
CA GLU A 436 65.93 6.96 -17.51
C GLU A 436 65.66 6.82 -19.01
N ASN A 437 66.46 7.58 -19.76
CA ASN A 437 66.97 7.31 -21.10
C ASN A 437 66.00 6.81 -22.18
N ARG A 438 65.45 7.77 -22.94
CA ARG A 438 65.20 7.59 -24.38
C ARG A 438 65.85 8.71 -25.19
N ALA A 439 67.12 8.50 -25.53
CA ALA A 439 67.75 9.16 -26.67
C ALA A 439 68.37 8.08 -27.55
N ALA A 440 67.73 7.78 -28.68
CA ALA A 440 68.39 7.19 -29.83
C ALA A 440 67.59 7.54 -31.10
N SER A 441 68.17 8.42 -31.90
CA SER A 441 67.72 8.84 -33.23
C SER A 441 67.85 7.69 -34.26
N PRO A 442 67.25 7.82 -35.46
CA PRO A 442 67.03 6.71 -36.38
C PRO A 442 68.11 6.62 -37.48
N SER A 443 68.57 5.41 -37.80
CA SER A 443 69.21 5.13 -39.09
C SER A 443 69.22 3.63 -39.48
N GLN A 444 68.60 3.38 -40.63
CA GLN A 444 69.00 2.46 -41.71
C GLN A 444 69.01 0.93 -41.49
N SER A 445 67.97 0.29 -42.06
CA SER A 445 68.04 -0.77 -43.08
C SER A 445 69.18 -1.80 -43.00
N CYS A 446 68.84 -3.08 -42.77
CA CYS A 446 69.22 -4.19 -43.65
C CYS A 446 68.43 -5.48 -43.37
N LYS A 447 68.43 -6.35 -44.38
CA LYS A 447 67.45 -7.39 -44.74
C LYS A 447 67.46 -8.66 -43.90
N ALA A 448 66.35 -9.39 -44.02
CA ALA A 448 66.04 -10.71 -43.48
C ALA A 448 67.11 -11.79 -43.70
N THR A 449 67.28 -12.67 -42.71
CA THR A 449 67.25 -14.13 -42.94
C THR A 449 66.93 -14.90 -41.66
N ARG A 450 66.13 -15.95 -41.85
CA ARG A 450 65.59 -16.90 -40.88
C ARG A 450 66.66 -17.97 -40.61
N HIS A 451 67.01 -18.24 -39.35
CA HIS A 451 67.07 -19.58 -38.72
C HIS A 451 67.73 -19.56 -37.33
N ASN A 452 66.90 -19.89 -36.33
CA ASN A 452 67.17 -20.71 -35.14
C ASN A 452 68.32 -20.35 -34.17
N ARG A 453 67.99 -19.78 -33.00
CA ARG A 453 68.65 -20.11 -31.73
C ARG A 453 67.82 -19.69 -30.51
N LYS A 454 67.86 -20.56 -29.50
CA LYS A 454 67.36 -20.42 -28.12
C LYS A 454 67.95 -19.19 -27.39
N LEU A 455 67.18 -18.80 -26.37
CA LEU A 455 67.53 -18.19 -25.06
C LEU A 455 67.40 -16.67 -24.88
N CYS A 456 66.45 -16.37 -23.99
CA CYS A 456 66.53 -15.45 -22.84
C CYS A 456 66.35 -13.94 -23.10
N GLY A 457 65.20 -13.42 -22.68
CA GLY A 457 64.91 -12.02 -22.39
C GLY A 457 63.76 -11.97 -21.39
N SER A 458 64.07 -11.53 -20.17
CA SER A 458 63.31 -11.64 -18.93
C SER A 458 61.90 -11.02 -18.95
N PRO A 459 60.87 -11.65 -18.34
CA PRO A 459 59.63 -10.96 -18.02
C PRO A 459 59.80 -10.18 -16.71
N SER A 460 59.58 -8.87 -16.77
CA SER A 460 59.52 -8.01 -15.59
C SER A 460 58.38 -8.48 -14.66
N LYS A 461 58.80 -9.05 -13.52
CA LYS A 461 58.06 -9.52 -12.34
C LYS A 461 56.53 -9.47 -12.48
N CYS A 462 55.97 -10.62 -12.86
CA CYS A 462 54.68 -11.02 -12.32
C CYS A 462 54.84 -11.17 -10.81
N GLN A 463 53.75 -10.98 -10.05
CA GLN A 463 53.75 -11.09 -8.60
C GLN A 463 54.01 -12.55 -8.21
N ASP A 464 55.28 -12.94 -8.12
CA ASP A 464 55.67 -14.22 -7.55
C ASP A 464 55.34 -14.17 -6.05
N TRP A 465 54.54 -15.11 -5.56
CA TRP A 465 54.43 -15.44 -4.13
C TRP A 465 55.73 -16.04 -3.58
N ALA A 466 56.88 -15.58 -4.06
CA ALA A 466 58.18 -16.14 -3.75
C ALA A 466 58.59 -15.76 -2.33
N PHE A 467 58.38 -16.68 -1.39
CA PHE A 467 59.24 -16.79 -0.22
C PHE A 467 59.96 -18.14 -0.20
N SER A 468 61.22 -18.05 0.22
CA SER A 468 62.23 -19.10 0.28
C SER A 468 61.83 -20.25 1.21
N GLY A 469 61.34 -21.35 0.64
CA GLY A 469 61.14 -22.63 1.32
C GLY A 469 60.75 -23.69 0.28
N LYS A 470 61.30 -24.90 0.37
CA LYS A 470 61.09 -26.00 -0.59
C LYS A 470 59.68 -26.63 -0.50
N GLU A 471 58.63 -25.85 -0.71
CA GLU A 471 57.28 -26.37 -0.99
C GLU A 471 56.80 -25.85 -2.34
N GLN A 472 56.54 -26.79 -3.25
CA GLN A 472 56.27 -26.53 -4.66
C GLN A 472 54.84 -25.96 -4.80
N MET A 473 54.72 -24.68 -5.16
CA MET A 473 53.41 -24.08 -5.44
C MET A 473 52.71 -24.85 -6.57
N VAL A 474 51.49 -25.32 -6.30
CA VAL A 474 50.70 -26.17 -7.21
C VAL A 474 50.01 -25.33 -8.30
N PHE A 475 50.05 -23.99 -8.21
CA PHE A 475 49.36 -23.05 -9.10
C PHE A 475 50.11 -21.71 -9.27
N TYR A 476 49.75 -20.96 -10.32
CA TYR A 476 50.22 -19.59 -10.60
C TYR A 476 49.11 -18.75 -11.24
N THR A 477 49.17 -17.43 -11.11
CA THR A 477 48.21 -16.49 -11.73
C THR A 477 48.66 -16.09 -13.13
N GLU A 478 47.79 -16.24 -14.13
CA GLU A 478 48.12 -15.94 -15.53
C GLU A 478 47.94 -14.47 -15.92
N GLN A 479 47.09 -13.73 -15.22
CA GLN A 479 46.83 -12.32 -15.47
C GLN A 479 47.41 -11.45 -14.35
N ARG A 480 47.92 -10.26 -14.71
CA ARG A 480 48.26 -9.22 -13.75
C ARG A 480 46.98 -8.74 -13.05
N CYS A 481 46.93 -8.92 -11.74
CA CYS A 481 45.89 -8.35 -10.89
C CYS A 481 46.47 -7.19 -10.09
N ILE A 482 45.63 -6.25 -9.67
CA ILE A 482 46.09 -5.14 -8.83
C ILE A 482 46.61 -5.67 -7.48
N PRO A 483 47.90 -5.45 -7.13
CA PRO A 483 48.44 -5.82 -5.83
C PRO A 483 47.76 -5.00 -4.72
N LEU A 484 47.10 -5.65 -3.75
CA LEU A 484 46.54 -4.91 -2.60
C LEU A 484 47.59 -4.53 -1.56
N HIS A 485 48.70 -5.26 -1.53
CA HIS A 485 49.76 -4.99 -0.58
C HIS A 485 50.40 -3.63 -0.87
N GLY A 486 50.23 -2.68 0.06
CA GLY A 486 50.73 -1.30 -0.09
C GLY A 486 49.72 -0.32 -0.69
N LEU A 487 48.51 -0.75 -1.07
CA LEU A 487 47.42 0.17 -1.40
C LEU A 487 46.75 0.68 -0.12
N SER A 488 46.41 1.97 -0.10
CA SER A 488 45.56 2.51 0.97
C SER A 488 44.15 1.93 0.87
N ARG A 489 43.47 1.79 2.01
CA ARG A 489 42.09 1.29 2.05
C ARG A 489 41.17 2.17 1.23
N GLU A 490 41.38 3.48 1.24
CA GLU A 490 40.60 4.45 0.50
C GLU A 490 40.72 4.24 -1.02
N LEU A 491 41.91 3.88 -1.51
CA LEU A 491 42.17 3.60 -2.92
C LEU A 491 41.61 2.24 -3.33
N GLU A 492 41.67 1.23 -2.45
CA GLU A 492 41.01 -0.05 -2.68
C GLU A 492 39.49 0.12 -2.75
N GLU A 493 38.88 0.84 -1.81
CA GLU A 493 37.45 1.15 -1.81
C GLU A 493 37.04 1.87 -3.10
N LEU A 494 37.83 2.86 -3.54
CA LEU A 494 37.60 3.59 -4.79
C LEU A 494 37.66 2.67 -6.02
N MET A 495 38.64 1.77 -6.08
CA MET A 495 38.75 0.77 -7.16
C MET A 495 37.55 -0.17 -7.16
N VAL A 496 37.18 -0.74 -6.01
CA VAL A 496 36.04 -1.66 -5.87
C VAL A 496 34.75 -0.96 -6.27
N GLU A 497 34.56 0.27 -5.83
CA GLU A 497 33.39 1.07 -6.19
C GLU A 497 33.27 1.27 -7.70
N GLY A 498 34.38 1.61 -8.38
CA GLY A 498 34.40 1.78 -9.84
C GLY A 498 33.97 0.52 -10.59
N LEU A 499 34.35 -0.66 -10.09
CA LEU A 499 33.96 -1.95 -10.67
C LEU A 499 32.45 -2.22 -10.51
N VAL A 500 31.81 -1.75 -9.43
CA VAL A 500 30.38 -2.00 -9.17
C VAL A 500 29.43 -0.92 -9.71
N LEU A 501 29.95 0.25 -10.10
CA LEU A 501 29.14 1.31 -10.73
C LEU A 501 28.29 0.75 -11.88
N GLN A 502 27.05 1.25 -11.97
CA GLN A 502 26.08 0.85 -13.00
C GLN A 502 26.35 1.53 -14.36
N VAL A 503 27.25 2.52 -14.40
CA VAL A 503 27.64 3.28 -15.60
C VAL A 503 29.09 3.01 -15.98
N SER A 504 29.40 3.23 -17.26
CA SER A 504 30.77 3.22 -17.78
C SER A 504 31.36 4.62 -17.71
N LEU A 505 32.59 4.72 -17.19
CA LEU A 505 33.37 5.95 -17.09
C LEU A 505 34.79 5.68 -17.60
N PRO A 506 35.39 6.56 -18.44
CA PRO A 506 36.74 6.34 -18.94
C PRO A 506 37.79 6.27 -17.82
N GLU A 507 37.55 6.98 -16.72
CA GLU A 507 38.41 7.00 -15.54
C GLU A 507 38.55 5.62 -14.89
N SER A 508 37.58 4.71 -15.04
CA SER A 508 37.68 3.36 -14.47
C SER A 508 38.81 2.57 -15.11
N GLN A 509 38.95 2.65 -16.43
CA GLN A 509 40.00 1.96 -17.17
C GLN A 509 41.35 2.67 -17.03
N GLN A 510 41.36 4.00 -16.83
CA GLN A 510 42.59 4.76 -16.55
C GLN A 510 43.15 4.42 -15.16
N LEU A 511 42.30 4.49 -14.13
CA LEU A 511 42.67 4.14 -12.75
C LEU A 511 43.14 2.69 -12.66
N TYR A 512 42.43 1.76 -13.31
CA TYR A 512 42.84 0.35 -13.31
C TYR A 512 44.24 0.14 -13.91
N ARG A 513 44.52 0.75 -15.07
CA ARG A 513 45.85 0.68 -15.72
C ARG A 513 46.96 1.26 -14.83
N LEU A 514 46.68 2.37 -14.17
CA LEU A 514 47.59 3.06 -13.29
C LEU A 514 47.91 2.23 -12.03
N LEU A 515 46.90 1.60 -11.43
CA LEU A 515 47.09 0.71 -10.28
C LEU A 515 47.82 -0.59 -10.66
N LEU A 516 47.64 -1.10 -11.88
CA LEU A 516 48.40 -2.24 -12.39
C LEU A 516 49.89 -1.97 -12.57
N SER A 517 50.28 -0.73 -12.87
CA SER A 517 51.70 -0.33 -12.92
C SER A 517 52.34 -0.18 -11.53
N GLY A 518 51.55 -0.25 -10.45
CA GLY A 518 51.98 -0.06 -9.07
C GLY A 518 52.14 1.42 -8.70
N PRO A 519 51.95 1.79 -7.42
CA PRO A 519 52.25 3.15 -6.97
C PRO A 519 53.75 3.45 -7.12
N PRO A 520 54.14 4.68 -7.52
CA PRO A 520 55.54 5.05 -7.57
C PRO A 520 56.12 4.90 -6.16
N ASN A 521 57.23 4.15 -6.05
CA ASN A 521 57.94 3.91 -4.79
C ASN A 521 58.13 5.22 -4.01
N THR A 522 57.35 5.43 -2.95
CA THR A 522 57.76 6.31 -1.86
C THR A 522 58.88 5.58 -1.13
N HIS A 523 60.12 5.86 -1.53
CA HIS A 523 61.29 5.48 -0.76
C HIS A 523 61.15 6.05 0.66
N SER A 524 61.34 5.15 1.63
CA SER A 524 61.57 5.39 3.06
C SER A 524 62.09 6.79 3.41
N SER A 525 61.33 7.57 4.18
CA SER A 525 61.90 8.61 5.04
C SER A 525 62.08 8.06 6.46
N PRO A 526 63.17 8.41 7.18
CA PRO A 526 63.44 7.87 8.51
C PRO A 526 62.44 8.40 9.54
N VAL A 527 62.18 7.56 10.53
CA VAL A 527 61.49 7.90 11.78
C VAL A 527 62.24 9.04 12.46
N GLU A 528 61.61 10.21 12.58
CA GLU A 528 61.90 11.18 13.63
C GLU A 528 60.63 11.47 14.43
N ASN A 529 60.77 11.33 15.74
CA ASN A 529 59.74 11.54 16.74
C ASN A 529 59.50 13.03 17.01
N THR A 530 58.28 13.30 17.51
CA THR A 530 57.80 14.44 18.34
C THR A 530 57.06 15.59 17.64
N PRO A 531 56.16 16.30 18.34
CA PRO A 531 55.15 15.85 19.29
C PRO A 531 53.73 16.41 18.99
N TYR A 532 52.75 15.87 19.71
CA TYR A 532 51.37 16.34 19.91
C TYR A 532 51.10 17.83 19.54
N LEU A 533 50.45 18.06 18.41
CA LEU A 533 49.68 19.28 18.16
C LEU A 533 48.33 18.90 17.56
N THR A 534 47.30 19.13 18.36
CA THR A 534 45.89 19.06 18.02
C THR A 534 45.60 20.03 16.87
N SER A 535 45.63 19.53 15.64
CA SER A 535 45.20 20.31 14.48
C SER A 535 43.79 19.89 14.08
N GLN A 536 42.87 20.83 14.21
CA GLN A 536 41.51 20.73 13.73
C GLN A 536 41.55 20.44 12.23
N GLN A 537 41.05 19.27 11.82
CA GLN A 537 40.84 18.95 10.42
C GLN A 537 39.68 19.81 9.91
N GLU A 538 40.00 20.84 9.14
CA GLU A 538 39.11 21.31 8.08
C GLU A 538 39.06 20.20 7.02
N GLU A 539 38.04 19.36 7.15
CA GLU A 539 37.74 18.21 6.30
C GLU A 539 37.20 18.74 4.96
N THR A 540 38.02 18.71 3.90
CA THR A 540 37.63 19.12 2.56
C THR A 540 36.45 18.28 2.04
N ASP A 541 35.46 18.97 1.48
CA ASP A 541 34.17 18.47 1.04
C ASP A 541 34.25 17.50 -0.16
N ALA A 542 34.36 16.19 0.11
CA ALA A 542 34.33 15.15 -0.93
C ALA A 542 33.33 14.00 -0.66
N ILE A 543 32.48 14.11 0.37
CA ILE A 543 31.45 13.11 0.72
C ILE A 543 30.10 13.81 0.74
N THR A 544 29.10 13.26 0.06
CA THR A 544 27.75 13.85 0.07
C THR A 544 27.21 13.88 1.51
N SER A 545 26.43 14.91 1.87
CA SER A 545 25.93 15.05 3.26
C SER A 545 25.08 13.83 3.70
N ALA A 546 24.41 13.18 2.75
CA ALA A 546 23.67 11.94 2.95
C ALA A 546 24.58 10.77 3.37
N GLU A 547 25.75 10.63 2.75
CA GLU A 547 26.73 9.58 3.06
C GLU A 547 27.42 9.79 4.40
N LYS A 548 27.84 11.02 4.73
CA LYS A 548 28.39 11.34 6.08
C LYS A 548 27.38 10.97 7.16
N LYS A 549 26.09 11.26 6.92
CA LYS A 549 24.99 10.94 7.84
C LYS A 549 24.73 9.43 7.91
N ALA A 550 24.81 8.71 6.78
CA ALA A 550 24.57 7.26 6.72
C ALA A 550 25.66 6.50 7.48
N LYS A 551 26.92 6.87 7.27
CA LYS A 551 28.09 6.28 7.96
C LYS A 551 28.00 6.47 9.48
N ARG A 552 27.59 7.65 9.95
CA ARG A 552 27.33 7.91 11.38
C ARG A 552 26.21 7.03 11.96
N ARG A 553 25.17 6.73 11.19
CA ARG A 553 24.07 5.86 11.65
C ARG A 553 24.48 4.39 11.69
N MET A 554 25.12 3.88 10.64
CA MET A 554 25.64 2.51 10.59
C MET A 554 26.59 2.24 11.76
N ASN A 555 27.53 3.14 12.03
CA ASN A 555 28.44 3.02 13.18
C ASN A 555 27.71 2.96 14.53
N ARG A 556 26.59 3.70 14.68
CA ARG A 556 25.79 3.67 15.90
C ARG A 556 25.00 2.36 16.02
N ASP A 557 24.44 1.87 14.93
CA ASP A 557 23.66 0.63 14.92
C ASP A 557 24.58 -0.58 15.16
N GLU A 558 25.81 -0.58 14.62
CA GLU A 558 26.85 -1.56 14.97
C GLU A 558 27.20 -1.53 16.47
N ALA A 559 27.33 -0.34 17.05
CA ALA A 559 27.60 -0.19 18.48
C ALA A 559 26.45 -0.74 19.34
N GLU A 560 25.19 -0.49 18.95
CA GLU A 560 24.01 -1.03 19.64
C GLU A 560 23.88 -2.56 19.50
N ILE A 561 24.28 -3.14 18.36
CA ILE A 561 24.29 -4.59 18.15
C ILE A 561 25.40 -5.25 18.99
N ARG A 562 26.60 -4.64 19.04
CA ARG A 562 27.73 -5.12 19.88
C ARG A 562 27.41 -5.07 21.36
N ASP A 563 26.71 -4.02 21.83
CA ASP A 563 26.32 -3.86 23.24
C ASP A 563 25.26 -4.89 23.69
N ARG A 564 24.41 -5.35 22.76
CA ARG A 564 23.46 -6.46 23.01
C ARG A 564 24.12 -7.85 22.95
N GLY A 565 25.39 -7.93 22.57
CA GLY A 565 26.14 -9.14 22.29
C GLY A 565 27.10 -9.62 23.40
N MET A 566 26.82 -9.40 24.69
CA MET A 566 27.59 -10.04 25.77
C MET A 566 26.72 -10.50 26.95
N LYS A 567 25.99 -11.62 26.79
CA LYS A 567 25.56 -12.47 27.93
C LYS A 567 25.63 -13.95 27.54
N PRO A 568 26.43 -14.79 28.22
CA PRO A 568 26.46 -16.22 27.96
C PRO A 568 25.23 -16.88 28.59
N LYS A 569 24.35 -17.48 27.78
CA LYS A 569 23.25 -18.32 28.27
C LYS A 569 23.65 -19.79 28.24
N SER A 570 23.72 -20.37 29.43
CA SER A 570 23.96 -21.79 29.66
C SER A 570 22.87 -22.67 29.02
N LYS A 571 23.34 -23.71 28.36
CA LYS A 571 22.55 -24.73 27.66
C LYS A 571 21.88 -25.64 28.70
N LYS A 572 20.55 -25.61 28.80
CA LYS A 572 19.78 -26.63 29.53
C LYS A 572 18.96 -27.43 28.53
N GLN A 573 19.40 -28.67 28.30
CA GLN A 573 18.68 -29.68 27.53
C GLN A 573 17.32 -29.95 28.19
N ARG A 574 16.27 -30.02 27.37
CA ARG A 574 15.01 -30.65 27.77
C ARG A 574 14.48 -31.46 26.58
N MET A 575 14.26 -32.75 26.83
CA MET A 575 13.83 -33.76 25.87
C MET A 575 12.48 -33.42 25.25
N GLY A 576 12.37 -33.61 23.93
CA GLY A 576 11.13 -33.49 23.18
C GLY A 576 10.35 -34.80 23.15
N THR A 577 9.09 -34.74 23.59
CA THR A 577 8.07 -35.74 23.28
C THR A 577 7.49 -35.46 21.90
N VAL A 578 7.57 -36.46 21.03
CA VAL A 578 7.03 -36.47 19.67
C VAL A 578 5.50 -36.49 19.73
N LYS A 579 4.83 -35.53 19.08
CA LYS A 579 3.40 -35.66 18.75
C LYS A 579 3.11 -35.25 17.30
N ARG A 580 2.85 -36.30 16.53
CA ARG A 580 2.37 -36.40 15.15
C ARG A 580 0.96 -35.79 14.99
N ARG A 581 0.74 -34.96 13.97
CA ARG A 581 -0.58 -34.58 13.37
C ARG A 581 -0.35 -34.35 11.87
N GLU A 582 -0.54 -35.37 11.05
CA GLU A 582 -1.76 -35.69 10.27
C GLU A 582 -2.21 -34.59 9.30
N ARG A 583 -2.04 -34.91 8.01
CA ARG A 583 -2.59 -34.23 6.83
C ARG A 583 -4.00 -34.76 6.61
N LYS A 584 -4.97 -33.89 6.33
CA LYS A 584 -6.27 -34.30 5.79
C LYS A 584 -6.61 -33.43 4.58
N ALA A 585 -6.69 -34.10 3.44
CA ALA A 585 -7.28 -33.60 2.21
C ALA A 585 -8.81 -33.68 2.32
N THR A 586 -9.52 -32.80 1.61
CA THR A 586 -10.94 -33.02 1.28
C THR A 586 -11.28 -32.23 0.03
N SER A 587 -12.06 -32.88 -0.82
CA SER A 587 -12.41 -32.54 -2.19
C SER A 587 -13.93 -32.67 -2.37
N LEU A 588 -14.52 -31.77 -3.18
CA LEU A 588 -15.80 -31.86 -3.93
C LEU A 588 -17.09 -31.72 -3.06
N SER A 589 -18.24 -31.14 -3.47
CA SER A 589 -18.89 -30.83 -4.77
C SER A 589 -19.98 -29.73 -4.59
N THR A 590 -20.20 -28.79 -5.54
CA THR A 590 -21.29 -28.65 -6.56
C THR A 590 -22.71 -28.21 -6.12
N SER A 591 -23.17 -27.05 -6.65
CA SER A 591 -24.50 -26.75 -7.28
C SER A 591 -24.49 -25.28 -7.78
N ASP A 592 -24.51 -24.94 -9.09
CA ASP A 592 -25.65 -24.77 -10.04
C ASP A 592 -26.73 -23.76 -9.55
N VAL A 593 -27.25 -22.74 -10.24
CA VAL A 593 -27.18 -22.11 -11.59
C VAL A 593 -27.78 -20.69 -11.46
N SER A 594 -27.40 -19.73 -12.32
CA SER A 594 -28.34 -18.88 -13.09
C SER A 594 -27.58 -17.99 -14.06
N GLN A 595 -27.91 -18.17 -15.34
CA GLN A 595 -27.40 -17.44 -16.50
C GLN A 595 -28.19 -16.14 -16.68
N SER A 596 -27.51 -15.07 -17.10
CA SER A 596 -28.10 -14.04 -17.95
C SER A 596 -26.99 -13.41 -18.77
N ASP A 597 -26.95 -13.78 -20.05
CA ASP A 597 -26.26 -13.04 -21.11
C ASP A 597 -26.93 -11.67 -21.31
N ASP A 598 -26.10 -10.73 -21.76
CA ASP A 598 -26.34 -9.80 -22.87
C ASP A 598 -26.04 -8.33 -22.53
N SER A 599 -25.09 -7.78 -23.28
CA SER A 599 -24.79 -6.36 -23.60
C SER A 599 -23.27 -6.14 -23.70
N GLU A 600 -22.65 -6.83 -24.66
CA GLU A 600 -21.42 -6.34 -25.28
C GLU A 600 -21.85 -5.19 -26.21
N GLU A 601 -21.51 -3.95 -25.90
CA GLU A 601 -21.24 -2.92 -26.91
C GLU A 601 -20.66 -1.64 -26.27
N ASP A 602 -19.43 -1.35 -26.68
CA ASP A 602 -18.82 -0.02 -26.78
C ASP A 602 -18.31 0.68 -25.50
N MET A 603 -17.10 0.29 -25.06
CA MET A 603 -16.19 1.15 -24.30
C MET A 603 -14.77 1.06 -24.88
N THR A 604 -14.51 1.92 -25.87
CA THR A 604 -13.22 2.58 -26.14
C THR A 604 -11.96 1.72 -26.24
N HIS A 605 -11.46 1.62 -27.47
CA HIS A 605 -10.15 1.09 -27.88
C HIS A 605 -8.97 1.54 -26.98
N PHE A 606 -8.70 0.78 -25.91
CA PHE A 606 -7.34 0.61 -25.42
C PHE A 606 -6.69 -0.39 -26.38
N ARG A 607 -5.61 0.01 -27.06
CA ARG A 607 -4.83 -0.91 -27.91
C ARG A 607 -4.31 -2.04 -27.03
N LEU A 608 -5.03 -3.17 -27.03
CA LEU A 608 -4.60 -4.43 -26.46
C LEU A 608 -3.25 -4.76 -27.10
N VAL A 609 -2.22 -4.92 -26.28
CA VAL A 609 -0.91 -5.36 -26.77
C VAL A 609 -1.01 -6.86 -26.96
N ASP A 610 -0.86 -7.33 -28.19
CA ASP A 610 -0.93 -8.75 -28.51
C ASP A 610 0.34 -9.49 -28.04
N TRP A 611 0.15 -10.71 -27.53
CA TRP A 611 1.20 -11.55 -26.94
C TRP A 611 1.31 -12.90 -27.65
N VAL A 612 2.54 -13.38 -27.83
CA VAL A 612 2.84 -14.72 -28.35
C VAL A 612 3.69 -15.50 -27.35
N GLN A 613 3.35 -16.77 -27.12
CA GLN A 613 4.10 -17.66 -26.25
C GLN A 613 5.16 -18.42 -27.05
N CYS A 614 6.38 -18.53 -26.52
CA CYS A 614 7.42 -19.35 -27.14
C CYS A 614 7.21 -20.83 -26.81
N ASP A 615 7.08 -21.68 -27.83
CA ASP A 615 6.78 -23.11 -27.69
C ASP A 615 7.93 -23.94 -27.09
N CYS A 616 9.14 -23.38 -27.02
CA CYS A 616 10.30 -24.05 -26.43
C CYS A 616 10.50 -23.75 -24.94
N CYS A 617 10.17 -22.53 -24.48
CA CYS A 617 10.45 -22.10 -23.09
C CYS A 617 9.22 -21.60 -22.33
N ASN A 618 8.05 -21.62 -22.97
CA ASN A 618 6.75 -21.20 -22.44
C ASN A 618 6.71 -19.76 -21.91
N ARG A 619 7.65 -18.91 -22.34
CA ARG A 619 7.67 -17.48 -22.00
C ARG A 619 6.87 -16.68 -23.00
N TRP A 620 6.20 -15.63 -22.52
CA TRP A 620 5.38 -14.73 -23.32
C TRP A 620 6.18 -13.53 -23.80
N PHE A 621 5.93 -13.12 -25.04
CA PHE A 621 6.60 -12.02 -25.71
C PHE A 621 5.57 -11.12 -26.39
N HIS A 622 5.80 -9.81 -26.39
CA HIS A 622 4.98 -8.90 -27.21
C HIS A 622 5.25 -9.16 -28.68
N MET A 623 4.19 -9.37 -29.45
CA MET A 623 4.26 -9.73 -30.86
C MET A 623 5.05 -8.69 -31.68
N VAL A 624 4.81 -7.40 -31.43
CA VAL A 624 5.55 -6.28 -32.05
C VAL A 624 7.04 -6.29 -31.72
N CYS A 625 7.44 -6.62 -30.48
CA CYS A 625 8.85 -6.61 -30.07
C CYS A 625 9.66 -7.75 -30.69
N VAL A 626 8.99 -8.82 -31.13
CA VAL A 626 9.63 -10.00 -31.73
C VAL A 626 9.33 -10.12 -33.22
N GLY A 627 8.67 -9.12 -33.81
CA GLY A 627 8.39 -9.03 -35.24
C GLY A 627 7.36 -10.04 -35.76
N VAL A 628 6.45 -10.51 -34.90
CA VAL A 628 5.42 -11.51 -35.22
C VAL A 628 4.07 -10.80 -35.36
N SER A 629 3.29 -11.12 -36.40
CA SER A 629 1.92 -10.62 -36.58
C SER A 629 0.89 -11.57 -35.95
N ALA A 630 -0.32 -11.05 -35.65
CA ALA A 630 -1.44 -11.82 -35.09
C ALA A 630 -1.76 -13.07 -35.93
N GLU A 631 -1.68 -12.92 -37.26
CA GLU A 631 -1.88 -14.00 -38.24
C GLU A 631 -0.78 -15.06 -38.15
N LEU A 632 0.49 -14.64 -38.06
CA LEU A 632 1.63 -15.56 -37.93
C LEU A 632 1.60 -16.38 -36.63
N ALA A 633 1.21 -15.78 -35.50
CA ALA A 633 1.11 -16.51 -34.23
C ALA A 633 -0.10 -17.46 -34.15
N ALA A 634 -1.10 -17.29 -35.01
CA ALA A 634 -2.25 -18.20 -35.08
C ALA A 634 -1.95 -19.44 -35.93
N GLU A 635 -1.02 -19.35 -36.88
CA GLU A 635 -0.74 -20.40 -37.86
C GLU A 635 0.61 -21.12 -37.65
N GLU A 636 1.58 -20.48 -36.98
CA GLU A 636 2.94 -21.00 -36.82
C GLU A 636 3.41 -21.07 -35.35
N ASP A 637 4.18 -22.12 -35.02
CA ASP A 637 4.88 -22.25 -33.73
C ASP A 637 5.94 -21.14 -33.60
N TYR A 638 5.86 -20.37 -32.52
CA TYR A 638 6.81 -19.28 -32.27
C TYR A 638 7.97 -19.74 -31.39
N VAL A 639 9.21 -19.60 -31.91
CA VAL A 639 10.44 -19.90 -31.16
C VAL A 639 11.25 -18.62 -30.94
N CYS A 640 11.41 -18.22 -29.68
CA CYS A 640 12.13 -16.99 -29.35
C CYS A 640 13.63 -17.07 -29.70
N VAL A 641 14.26 -15.89 -29.91
CA VAL A 641 15.66 -15.75 -30.33
C VAL A 641 16.66 -16.56 -29.48
N ARG A 642 16.40 -16.71 -28.18
CA ARG A 642 17.25 -17.52 -27.28
C ARG A 642 17.12 -19.02 -27.53
N CYS A 643 15.92 -19.48 -27.85
CA CYS A 643 15.63 -20.88 -28.15
C CYS A 643 16.02 -21.25 -29.60
N SER A 644 16.01 -20.29 -30.53
CA SER A 644 16.50 -20.52 -31.90
C SER A 644 18.02 -20.66 -31.95
N THR A 645 18.77 -19.90 -31.12
CA THR A 645 20.24 -20.03 -31.03
C THR A 645 20.73 -21.32 -30.36
N THR A 646 19.86 -22.11 -29.74
CA THR A 646 20.21 -23.39 -29.10
C THR A 646 19.88 -24.61 -29.96
N LYS A 647 19.27 -24.41 -31.14
CA LYS A 647 18.96 -25.46 -32.13
C LYS A 647 19.95 -25.53 -33.31
N LEU A 648 21.07 -24.79 -33.26
CA LEU A 648 22.16 -24.88 -34.24
C LEU A 648 23.38 -25.58 -33.64
#